data_AF-A0ABD2J9N2-F1
#
_entry.id   AF-A0ABD2J9N2-F1
#
_cell.length_a   1.000
_cell.length_b   1.000
_cell.length_c   1.000
_cell.angle_alpha   90.00
_cell.angle_beta   90.00
_cell.angle_gamma   90.00
#
_symmetry.space_group_name_H-M   'P 1'
#
loop_
_entity.id
_entity.type
_entity.pdbx_description
1 polymer ?
#
loop_
_entity_poly.entity_id
_entity_poly.type
_entity_poly.pdbx_seq_one_letter_code
_entity_poly.pdbx_strand_id
1 'polypeptide(L)'
;MNQQQVIKTKRNNEKLEHEGALYVLHKFSDDGLKKFWRCEFHGPADQCKGRLHTDLNNVVQKMVGVHSCDMNAAHVECQRLVTGLKRRAAETCEAPATIRAQVLQNTCTPVLAAFPSKNATKKVIKRLRRDENAPRAEPLNLEQLEIPNTYRIYKRTEIDEEQFLLADTKDRMGLNVDLRDEGHLRGRHICIDAAAFQPNLCVVGKERWPNFAPQTISLDFELAMVGAVRTVLPACSVRYCFFHLVRNMKKQIRALGLTRVYNTDPAFAEKSKMITSLAFLPVHHLQNGLNALQAQIPPQLNSVFNWFLDNYMGRIRFNRTLDSADRTNNFAEAFHRKLQRQFNCTHPTIWRFIDTIRCEQKAIDADMARCVMGEAAPQKKTKYRNADARILRLVQRYNDVNNNILPQNDHNYANVNVSPENIINFLAVPYCAQQCGPVVQGYVYRDCSGIPFELVGQPTIGKPYVNYKTGCAHIDIACDVKDIGFPVQVQFNNEIEVTKTEQPLNNLTVTLTCTNDPANGQPRWTKVGVDNHSDQVVYVEKVSCDRDCAAETPITQTITHPTNANNEQEINRLAKFAIEWCHNNGLIVRQLLGRDHKIGGTPLIEIIQERADIAGFPPLTLFPSPFPRSAFEQAMNVQKAMNLLYFRVARDFDFLMDAFKDVTKADNHIAKMVELAKEIHEEGIRQPITVMLQRADYLLDVVENNETNEVKYEPKQVEINTGAIGATGLKRRTTELHRRMAEKAGMDASEAHIPENKPDKAKVKALYEAWRLFKDPNAIMLFLVYPDGSFNYDVRYIEEELHKMSDGIMKIDHYSLADLSEYRGITERLKLDPEDFSLRLDGKKVAVVFSGLTFLGCRLGSHGLKMRRMIERSTAIKAPSLFVALTGAKKVQQMLAMPGAIERFFPEPSDASTVAQIRATFANIWGLENLDDDTQKLIEDAIANPGNYVLKPNKECGGNNFYDDKLVKKLEEFTPTERGAHILMQKLRPMVVKNYLLRVNEVPKYADVIPELGVYGFLIGDLKEGHVLHNVQQGYHFRTKLSHVNEGGISAGFGFYDTAYLF
;
A
#
# COMPACT_ATOMS: atom_id res chain seq x y z
N MET A 1 2.32 -58.32 -8.84
CA MET A 1 1.00 -58.76 -9.35
C MET A 1 0.04 -57.59 -9.24
N ASN A 2 -0.78 -57.33 -10.26
CA ASN A 2 -1.79 -56.26 -10.20
C ASN A 2 -3.01 -56.76 -9.41
N GLN A 3 -3.44 -56.01 -8.39
CA GLN A 3 -4.75 -56.23 -7.77
C GLN A 3 -5.85 -55.87 -8.78
N GLN A 4 -6.77 -56.80 -9.07
CA GLN A 4 -7.92 -56.52 -9.92
C GLN A 4 -8.89 -55.57 -9.18
N GLN A 5 -9.31 -54.47 -9.83
CA GLN A 5 -10.16 -53.48 -9.19
C GLN A 5 -11.61 -53.95 -9.08
N VAL A 6 -12.14 -53.94 -7.86
CA VAL A 6 -13.55 -54.25 -7.57
C VAL A 6 -14.43 -53.03 -7.82
N ILE A 7 -15.49 -53.20 -8.62
CA ILE A 7 -16.46 -52.16 -8.98
C ILE A 7 -17.73 -52.32 -8.12
N LYS A 8 -18.11 -51.29 -7.34
CA LYS A 8 -19.33 -51.35 -6.51
C LYS A 8 -20.59 -50.87 -7.25
N THR A 9 -21.65 -51.69 -7.19
CA THR A 9 -22.92 -51.49 -7.90
C THR A 9 -23.87 -50.52 -7.16
N LYS A 10 -25.03 -50.20 -7.77
CA LYS A 10 -26.07 -49.34 -7.15
C LYS A 10 -26.72 -49.94 -5.88
N ARG A 11 -26.52 -51.23 -5.59
CA ARG A 11 -26.96 -51.91 -4.34
C ARG A 11 -25.78 -52.28 -3.44
N ASN A 12 -24.62 -51.66 -3.66
CA ASN A 12 -23.35 -51.92 -2.97
C ASN A 12 -22.72 -53.32 -3.19
N ASN A 13 -23.40 -54.25 -3.87
CA ASN A 13 -22.80 -55.52 -4.32
C ASN A 13 -21.52 -55.27 -5.13
N GLU A 14 -20.51 -56.12 -4.92
CA GLU A 14 -19.23 -56.10 -5.63
C GLU A 14 -19.36 -56.70 -7.05
N LYS A 15 -18.61 -56.13 -7.99
CA LYS A 15 -18.29 -56.71 -9.30
C LYS A 15 -16.79 -56.81 -9.49
N LEU A 16 -16.34 -57.85 -10.19
CA LEU A 16 -14.96 -58.07 -10.61
C LEU A 16 -14.89 -58.16 -12.13
N GLU A 17 -13.84 -57.61 -12.72
CA GLU A 17 -13.56 -57.70 -14.15
C GLU A 17 -12.40 -58.69 -14.37
N HIS A 18 -12.56 -59.64 -15.28
CA HIS A 18 -11.52 -60.60 -15.63
C HIS A 18 -11.73 -61.09 -17.07
N GLU A 19 -10.66 -61.05 -17.87
CA GLU A 19 -10.63 -61.46 -19.29
C GLU A 19 -11.74 -60.81 -20.16
N GLY A 20 -12.09 -59.55 -19.86
CA GLY A 20 -13.11 -58.81 -20.62
C GLY A 20 -14.56 -59.18 -20.27
N ALA A 21 -14.78 -60.01 -19.25
CA ALA A 21 -16.10 -60.28 -18.69
C ALA A 21 -16.26 -59.63 -17.29
N LEU A 22 -17.48 -59.19 -16.98
CA LEU A 22 -17.85 -58.67 -15.66
C LEU A 22 -18.63 -59.72 -14.86
N TYR A 23 -18.19 -59.99 -13.64
CA TYR A 23 -18.81 -60.93 -12.72
C TYR A 23 -19.34 -60.20 -11.47
N VAL A 24 -20.53 -60.55 -11.01
CA VAL A 24 -21.13 -60.07 -9.75
C VAL A 24 -20.80 -61.06 -8.63
N LEU A 25 -20.46 -60.56 -7.44
CA LEU A 25 -20.28 -61.39 -6.24
C LEU A 25 -21.61 -62.06 -5.88
N HIS A 26 -21.64 -63.39 -5.85
CA HIS A 26 -22.85 -64.18 -5.61
C HIS A 26 -22.91 -64.72 -4.18
N LYS A 27 -21.85 -65.39 -3.70
CA LYS A 27 -21.69 -65.75 -2.28
C LYS A 27 -20.21 -65.94 -1.93
N PHE A 28 -19.90 -66.09 -0.65
CA PHE A 28 -18.62 -66.64 -0.20
C PHE A 28 -18.69 -68.19 -0.19
N SER A 29 -17.54 -68.85 -0.09
CA SER A 29 -17.49 -70.25 0.33
C SER A 29 -17.92 -70.40 1.79
N ASP A 30 -18.30 -71.62 2.16
CA ASP A 30 -18.91 -71.90 3.46
C ASP A 30 -17.87 -71.91 4.61
N ASP A 31 -16.58 -71.93 4.28
CA ASP A 31 -15.43 -71.64 5.15
C ASP A 31 -15.06 -70.14 5.21
N GLY A 32 -15.72 -69.28 4.44
CA GLY A 32 -15.45 -67.85 4.30
C GLY A 32 -14.18 -67.47 3.51
N LEU A 33 -13.33 -68.42 3.11
CA LEU A 33 -11.99 -68.14 2.57
C LEU A 33 -11.95 -67.76 1.07
N LYS A 34 -13.05 -67.95 0.35
CA LYS A 34 -13.13 -67.74 -1.11
C LYS A 34 -14.39 -66.97 -1.48
N LYS A 35 -14.32 -66.18 -2.55
CA LYS A 35 -15.46 -65.49 -3.16
C LYS A 35 -15.89 -66.22 -4.43
N PHE A 36 -17.19 -66.47 -4.57
CA PHE A 36 -17.80 -67.04 -5.77
C PHE A 36 -18.60 -65.98 -6.51
N TRP A 37 -18.22 -65.72 -7.76
CA TRP A 37 -18.79 -64.71 -8.63
C TRP A 37 -19.47 -65.38 -9.84
N ARG A 38 -20.50 -64.74 -10.39
CA ARG A 38 -21.20 -65.17 -11.62
C ARG A 38 -21.20 -64.05 -12.65
N CYS A 39 -21.14 -64.38 -13.94
CA CYS A 39 -21.25 -63.39 -15.02
C CYS A 39 -22.47 -62.46 -14.83
N GLU A 40 -22.35 -61.17 -15.12
CA GLU A 40 -23.44 -60.21 -14.90
C GLU A 40 -24.72 -60.55 -15.70
N PHE A 41 -24.57 -61.29 -16.79
CA PHE A 41 -25.63 -61.85 -17.64
C PHE A 41 -26.12 -63.23 -17.17
N HIS A 42 -25.97 -63.59 -15.89
CA HIS A 42 -26.52 -64.83 -15.32
C HIS A 42 -28.05 -64.80 -15.13
N GLY A 43 -28.74 -63.78 -15.64
CA GLY A 43 -30.17 -63.54 -15.44
C GLY A 43 -31.06 -64.50 -16.24
N PRO A 44 -32.39 -64.50 -15.99
CA PRO A 44 -33.32 -65.40 -16.69
C PRO A 44 -33.37 -65.21 -18.21
N ALA A 45 -33.05 -64.01 -18.70
CA ALA A 45 -33.05 -63.65 -20.12
C ALA A 45 -31.82 -64.20 -20.87
N ASP A 46 -30.62 -63.96 -20.34
CA ASP A 46 -29.36 -64.22 -21.05
C ASP A 46 -28.68 -65.55 -20.64
N GLN A 47 -29.09 -66.12 -19.50
CA GLN A 47 -28.74 -67.45 -18.97
C GLN A 47 -27.23 -67.79 -18.90
N CYS A 48 -26.35 -66.78 -18.84
CA CYS A 48 -24.91 -67.02 -18.95
C CYS A 48 -24.35 -67.86 -17.79
N LYS A 49 -23.64 -68.92 -18.14
CA LYS A 49 -23.16 -69.96 -17.20
C LYS A 49 -21.77 -69.68 -16.62
N GLY A 50 -21.06 -68.65 -17.10
CA GLY A 50 -19.71 -68.30 -16.66
C GLY A 50 -19.64 -67.89 -15.18
N ARG A 51 -18.67 -68.46 -14.45
CA ARG A 51 -18.40 -68.19 -13.03
C ARG A 51 -16.91 -68.05 -12.78
N LEU A 52 -16.58 -67.25 -11.77
CA LEU A 52 -15.21 -66.95 -11.36
C LEU A 52 -15.09 -67.21 -9.85
N HIS A 53 -14.01 -67.86 -9.43
CA HIS A 53 -13.70 -68.16 -8.03
C HIS A 53 -12.39 -67.45 -7.67
N THR A 54 -12.40 -66.64 -6.60
CA THR A 54 -11.21 -65.92 -6.12
C THR A 54 -10.94 -66.20 -4.64
N ASP A 55 -9.74 -65.85 -4.18
CA ASP A 55 -9.50 -65.64 -2.75
C ASP A 55 -10.18 -64.34 -2.24
N LEU A 56 -9.97 -64.01 -0.97
CA LEU A 56 -10.44 -62.76 -0.35
C LEU A 56 -9.79 -61.49 -0.93
N ASN A 57 -8.57 -61.58 -1.45
CA ASN A 57 -7.85 -60.50 -2.12
C ASN A 57 -8.31 -60.27 -3.58
N ASN A 58 -9.28 -61.06 -4.05
CA ASN A 58 -9.81 -61.08 -5.40
C ASN A 58 -8.81 -61.61 -6.45
N VAL A 59 -7.81 -62.39 -6.04
CA VAL A 59 -6.91 -63.15 -6.93
C VAL A 59 -7.65 -64.39 -7.44
N VAL A 60 -7.70 -64.56 -8.76
CA VAL A 60 -8.40 -65.68 -9.41
C VAL A 60 -7.74 -67.02 -9.09
N GLN A 61 -8.55 -67.93 -8.54
CA GLN A 61 -8.16 -69.33 -8.28
C GLN A 61 -8.72 -70.31 -9.31
N LYS A 62 -9.92 -70.04 -9.87
CA LYS A 62 -10.56 -70.92 -10.86
C LYS A 62 -11.64 -70.21 -11.68
N MET A 63 -11.71 -70.50 -12.98
CA MET A 63 -12.86 -70.22 -13.85
C MET A 63 -13.72 -71.47 -14.00
N VAL A 64 -15.05 -71.32 -14.05
CA VAL A 64 -16.00 -72.45 -14.13
C VAL A 64 -17.19 -72.10 -15.02
N GLY A 65 -17.42 -72.91 -16.06
CA GLY A 65 -18.53 -72.74 -17.00
C GLY A 65 -18.17 -71.79 -18.16
N VAL A 66 -18.66 -72.13 -19.36
CA VAL A 66 -18.44 -71.35 -20.59
C VAL A 66 -19.42 -70.17 -20.62
N HIS A 67 -18.97 -69.01 -21.12
CA HIS A 67 -19.85 -67.87 -21.36
C HIS A 67 -20.71 -68.09 -22.62
N SER A 68 -21.98 -67.68 -22.55
CA SER A 68 -22.92 -67.69 -23.68
C SER A 68 -23.38 -66.27 -24.06
N CYS A 69 -22.66 -65.25 -23.60
CA CYS A 69 -22.92 -63.84 -23.87
C CYS A 69 -21.70 -63.20 -24.55
N ASP A 70 -21.91 -62.27 -25.47
CA ASP A 70 -20.82 -61.52 -26.11
C ASP A 70 -20.03 -60.71 -25.07
N MET A 71 -18.73 -60.95 -24.99
CA MET A 71 -17.80 -60.27 -24.07
C MET A 71 -17.46 -58.87 -24.61
N ASN A 72 -18.45 -57.98 -24.55
CA ASN A 72 -18.34 -56.64 -25.12
C ASN A 72 -17.44 -55.73 -24.28
N ALA A 73 -16.17 -55.61 -24.69
CA ALA A 73 -15.18 -54.73 -24.07
C ALA A 73 -15.65 -53.27 -23.93
N ALA A 74 -16.50 -52.76 -24.83
CA ALA A 74 -17.05 -51.41 -24.72
C ALA A 74 -18.09 -51.29 -23.60
N HIS A 75 -18.79 -52.36 -23.23
CA HIS A 75 -19.64 -52.38 -22.03
C HIS A 75 -18.80 -52.32 -20.76
N VAL A 76 -17.72 -53.10 -20.69
CA VAL A 76 -16.80 -53.13 -19.54
C VAL A 76 -16.18 -51.76 -19.28
N GLU A 77 -15.65 -51.13 -20.32
CA GLU A 77 -15.06 -49.79 -20.20
C GLU A 77 -16.13 -48.72 -19.89
N CYS A 78 -17.35 -48.84 -20.44
CA CYS A 78 -18.47 -47.99 -20.04
C CYS A 78 -18.75 -48.06 -18.52
N GLN A 79 -18.75 -49.25 -17.90
CA GLN A 79 -18.96 -49.40 -16.45
C GLN A 79 -17.81 -48.80 -15.62
N ARG A 80 -16.55 -48.91 -16.11
CA ARG A 80 -15.38 -48.25 -15.51
C ARG A 80 -15.53 -46.72 -15.56
N LEU A 81 -15.86 -46.15 -16.72
CA LEU A 81 -16.09 -44.70 -16.88
C LEU A 81 -17.29 -44.20 -16.04
N VAL A 82 -18.40 -44.95 -15.96
CA VAL A 82 -19.53 -44.62 -15.07
C VAL A 82 -19.09 -44.62 -13.60
N THR A 83 -18.17 -45.49 -13.21
CA THR A 83 -17.61 -45.54 -11.85
C THR A 83 -16.67 -44.36 -11.60
N GLY A 84 -15.82 -44.00 -12.56
CA GLY A 84 -15.03 -42.77 -12.53
C GLY A 84 -15.90 -41.50 -12.40
N LEU A 85 -17.03 -41.44 -13.11
CA LEU A 85 -18.00 -40.34 -13.00
C LEU A 85 -18.64 -40.25 -11.61
N LYS A 86 -19.03 -41.38 -10.99
CA LYS A 86 -19.52 -41.37 -9.59
C LYS A 86 -18.43 -40.91 -8.63
N ARG A 87 -17.21 -41.45 -8.78
CA ARG A 87 -16.07 -41.17 -7.89
C ARG A 87 -15.71 -39.69 -7.94
N ARG A 88 -15.51 -39.14 -9.14
CA ARG A 88 -15.25 -37.71 -9.36
C ARG A 88 -16.40 -36.81 -8.88
N ALA A 89 -17.65 -37.27 -8.96
CA ALA A 89 -18.80 -36.52 -8.44
C ALA A 89 -18.89 -36.46 -6.92
N ALA A 90 -18.21 -37.35 -6.20
CA ALA A 90 -18.04 -37.33 -4.74
C ALA A 90 -16.71 -36.64 -4.32
N GLU A 91 -15.64 -36.83 -5.10
CA GLU A 91 -14.29 -36.27 -4.84
C GLU A 91 -14.16 -34.78 -5.25
N THR A 92 -14.99 -34.28 -6.17
CA THR A 92 -14.91 -32.89 -6.68
C THR A 92 -16.26 -32.18 -6.66
N CYS A 93 -16.21 -30.85 -6.58
CA CYS A 93 -17.38 -29.98 -6.68
C CYS A 93 -17.71 -29.55 -8.12
N GLU A 94 -17.03 -30.09 -9.14
CA GLU A 94 -17.19 -29.69 -10.54
C GLU A 94 -18.64 -29.83 -11.05
N ALA A 95 -19.01 -29.03 -12.05
CA ALA A 95 -20.34 -29.06 -12.63
C ALA A 95 -20.62 -30.42 -13.34
N PRO A 96 -21.87 -30.93 -13.33
CA PRO A 96 -22.20 -32.23 -13.94
C PRO A 96 -21.85 -32.36 -15.43
N ALA A 97 -21.81 -31.24 -16.16
CA ALA A 97 -21.37 -31.21 -17.56
C ALA A 97 -19.85 -31.39 -17.68
N THR A 98 -19.07 -30.68 -16.86
CA THR A 98 -17.60 -30.74 -16.80
C THR A 98 -17.11 -32.14 -16.46
N ILE A 99 -17.68 -32.76 -15.41
CA ILE A 99 -17.36 -34.15 -15.01
C ILE A 99 -17.65 -35.12 -16.17
N ARG A 100 -18.80 -34.99 -16.83
CA ARG A 100 -19.15 -35.86 -17.97
C ARG A 100 -18.23 -35.61 -19.19
N ALA A 101 -17.74 -34.40 -19.40
CA ALA A 101 -16.82 -34.09 -20.49
C ALA A 101 -15.43 -34.69 -20.24
N GLN A 102 -14.87 -34.48 -19.04
CA GLN A 102 -13.55 -34.99 -18.65
C GLN A 102 -13.51 -36.52 -18.61
N VAL A 103 -14.55 -37.17 -18.07
CA VAL A 103 -14.61 -38.65 -18.00
C VAL A 103 -14.78 -39.30 -19.37
N LEU A 104 -15.31 -38.58 -20.37
CA LEU A 104 -15.47 -39.07 -21.75
C LEU A 104 -14.40 -38.54 -22.70
N GLN A 105 -13.38 -37.85 -22.18
CA GLN A 105 -12.27 -37.34 -22.99
C GLN A 105 -11.49 -38.53 -23.57
N ASN A 106 -11.16 -38.46 -24.86
CA ASN A 106 -10.45 -39.49 -25.62
C ASN A 106 -11.14 -40.88 -25.64
N THR A 107 -12.44 -40.97 -25.31
CA THR A 107 -13.21 -42.22 -25.33
C THR A 107 -13.68 -42.55 -26.75
N CYS A 108 -13.60 -43.83 -27.16
CA CYS A 108 -13.96 -44.27 -28.51
C CYS A 108 -15.48 -44.37 -28.75
N THR A 109 -15.89 -44.26 -30.02
CA THR A 109 -17.31 -44.18 -30.44
C THR A 109 -18.21 -45.30 -29.92
N PRO A 110 -17.80 -46.60 -29.88
CA PRO A 110 -18.64 -47.67 -29.33
C PRO A 110 -18.95 -47.48 -27.83
N VAL A 111 -17.96 -47.04 -27.04
CA VAL A 111 -18.14 -46.76 -25.61
C VAL A 111 -19.02 -45.52 -25.42
N LEU A 112 -18.85 -44.47 -26.25
CA LEU A 112 -19.70 -43.28 -26.22
C LEU A 112 -21.16 -43.58 -26.53
N ALA A 113 -21.44 -44.51 -27.45
CA ALA A 113 -22.79 -44.97 -27.79
C ALA A 113 -23.44 -45.77 -26.65
N ALA A 114 -22.66 -46.59 -25.94
CA ALA A 114 -23.12 -47.33 -24.76
C ALA A 114 -23.27 -46.45 -23.50
N PHE A 115 -22.69 -45.24 -23.47
CA PHE A 115 -22.57 -44.45 -22.24
C PHE A 115 -23.88 -43.73 -21.84
N PRO A 116 -24.25 -43.72 -20.54
CA PRO A 116 -25.48 -43.07 -20.08
C PRO A 116 -25.67 -41.62 -20.52
N SER A 117 -26.92 -41.28 -20.84
CA SER A 117 -27.32 -39.98 -21.39
C SER A 117 -26.95 -38.79 -20.48
N LYS A 118 -26.87 -37.59 -21.08
CA LYS A 118 -26.58 -36.33 -20.36
C LYS A 118 -27.56 -36.10 -19.18
N ASN A 119 -28.82 -36.52 -19.32
CA ASN A 119 -29.83 -36.39 -18.26
C ASN A 119 -29.72 -37.48 -17.18
N ALA A 120 -29.39 -38.73 -17.55
CA ALA A 120 -29.19 -39.81 -16.60
C ALA A 120 -27.97 -39.54 -15.69
N THR A 121 -26.85 -39.12 -16.28
CA THR A 121 -25.63 -38.73 -15.55
C THR A 121 -25.87 -37.53 -14.63
N LYS A 122 -26.54 -36.47 -15.11
CA LYS A 122 -26.94 -35.30 -14.30
C LYS A 122 -27.82 -35.69 -13.10
N LYS A 123 -28.75 -36.63 -13.24
CA LYS A 123 -29.57 -37.17 -12.13
C LYS A 123 -28.75 -37.99 -11.13
N VAL A 124 -27.79 -38.81 -11.59
CA VAL A 124 -26.89 -39.57 -10.70
C VAL A 124 -26.02 -38.63 -9.85
N ILE A 125 -25.39 -37.63 -10.47
CA ILE A 125 -24.54 -36.65 -9.77
C ILE A 125 -25.36 -35.85 -8.74
N LYS A 126 -26.57 -35.38 -9.11
CA LYS A 126 -27.47 -34.70 -8.16
C LYS A 126 -27.99 -35.60 -7.02
N ARG A 127 -28.00 -36.93 -7.17
CA ARG A 127 -28.42 -37.85 -6.10
C ARG A 127 -27.27 -38.17 -5.14
N LEU A 128 -26.03 -38.26 -5.63
CA LEU A 128 -24.85 -38.44 -4.79
C LEU A 128 -24.56 -37.20 -3.91
N ARG A 129 -24.76 -35.99 -4.46
CA ARG A 129 -24.61 -34.72 -3.73
C ARG A 129 -25.89 -34.30 -2.98
N ARG A 130 -26.58 -35.26 -2.37
CA ARG A 130 -27.81 -35.06 -1.57
C ARG A 130 -27.81 -35.85 -0.24
N ASP A 131 -26.67 -36.43 0.10
CA ASP A 131 -26.40 -37.12 1.36
C ASP A 131 -26.07 -36.08 2.45
N GLU A 132 -26.41 -36.34 3.71
CA GLU A 132 -26.22 -35.37 4.81
C GLU A 132 -24.74 -35.18 5.18
N ASN A 133 -23.90 -36.15 4.83
CA ASN A 133 -22.44 -36.07 4.95
C ASN A 133 -21.74 -35.59 3.66
N ALA A 134 -22.48 -35.09 2.67
CA ALA A 134 -21.88 -34.52 1.47
C ALA A 134 -21.24 -33.14 1.74
N PRO A 135 -20.13 -32.78 1.06
CA PRO A 135 -19.50 -31.47 1.23
C PRO A 135 -20.49 -30.34 0.93
N ARG A 136 -20.60 -29.40 1.88
CA ARG A 136 -21.52 -28.26 1.79
C ARG A 136 -21.09 -27.30 0.68
N ALA A 137 -22.04 -26.51 0.19
CA ALA A 137 -21.73 -25.41 -0.74
C ALA A 137 -20.76 -24.43 -0.07
N GLU A 138 -19.94 -23.77 -0.88
CA GLU A 138 -19.14 -22.64 -0.40
C GLU A 138 -20.08 -21.46 -0.14
N PRO A 139 -20.03 -20.80 1.04
CA PRO A 139 -20.85 -19.63 1.31
C PRO A 139 -20.45 -18.47 0.39
N LEU A 140 -21.43 -17.75 -0.15
CA LEU A 140 -21.17 -16.69 -1.15
C LEU A 140 -20.69 -15.38 -0.49
N ASN A 141 -20.91 -15.24 0.81
CA ASN A 141 -20.46 -14.11 1.65
C ASN A 141 -20.26 -14.58 3.11
N LEU A 142 -19.75 -13.71 3.99
CA LEU A 142 -19.55 -14.06 5.41
C LEU A 142 -20.86 -14.31 6.17
N GLU A 143 -21.97 -13.71 5.76
CA GLU A 143 -23.28 -13.86 6.41
C GLU A 143 -23.86 -15.27 6.22
N GLN A 144 -23.48 -15.96 5.15
CA GLN A 144 -23.85 -17.35 4.86
C GLN A 144 -22.88 -18.38 5.47
N LEU A 145 -21.79 -17.94 6.13
CA LEU A 145 -20.83 -18.83 6.77
C LEU A 145 -21.31 -19.24 8.18
N GLU A 146 -21.96 -20.40 8.26
CA GLU A 146 -22.24 -21.10 9.52
C GLU A 146 -21.37 -22.35 9.65
N ILE A 147 -20.45 -22.40 10.63
CA ILE A 147 -19.57 -23.57 10.82
C ILE A 147 -20.25 -24.60 11.74
N PRO A 148 -20.58 -25.82 11.24
CA PRO A 148 -21.29 -26.83 12.03
C PRO A 148 -20.43 -27.37 13.17
N ASN A 149 -21.06 -27.81 14.27
CA ASN A 149 -20.34 -28.33 15.44
C ASN A 149 -19.38 -29.49 15.11
N THR A 150 -19.73 -30.34 14.14
CA THR A 150 -18.86 -31.42 13.62
C THR A 150 -17.57 -30.94 12.93
N TYR A 151 -17.50 -29.65 12.59
CA TYR A 151 -16.33 -28.93 12.08
C TYR A 151 -15.67 -28.03 13.15
N ARG A 152 -16.25 -27.90 14.35
CA ARG A 152 -15.64 -27.17 15.50
C ARG A 152 -14.75 -28.06 16.38
N ILE A 153 -15.02 -29.37 16.41
CA ILE A 153 -14.33 -30.37 17.25
C ILE A 153 -13.35 -31.25 16.45
N TYR A 154 -12.42 -31.92 17.13
CA TYR A 154 -11.59 -32.98 16.53
C TYR A 154 -11.38 -34.15 17.51
N LYS A 155 -11.21 -35.36 16.98
CA LYS A 155 -10.92 -36.57 17.75
C LYS A 155 -9.43 -36.63 18.09
N ARG A 156 -9.03 -36.28 19.31
CA ARG A 156 -7.63 -36.34 19.78
C ARG A 156 -7.17 -37.80 19.90
N THR A 157 -7.96 -38.65 20.55
CA THR A 157 -7.78 -40.12 20.52
C THR A 157 -8.94 -40.78 19.76
N GLU A 158 -9.28 -42.04 20.03
CA GLU A 158 -10.53 -42.66 19.55
C GLU A 158 -11.74 -42.36 20.46
N ILE A 159 -11.46 -42.13 21.75
CA ILE A 159 -12.42 -41.93 22.86
C ILE A 159 -12.47 -40.48 23.38
N ASP A 160 -11.57 -39.62 22.92
CA ASP A 160 -11.40 -38.24 23.39
C ASP A 160 -11.62 -37.22 22.25
N GLU A 161 -12.47 -36.23 22.48
CA GLU A 161 -12.88 -35.19 21.52
C GLU A 161 -12.73 -33.79 22.11
N GLU A 162 -12.02 -32.92 21.41
CA GLU A 162 -11.64 -31.58 21.88
C GLU A 162 -12.09 -30.50 20.90
N GLN A 163 -12.43 -29.30 21.38
CA GLN A 163 -12.85 -28.17 20.54
C GLN A 163 -11.62 -27.41 20.02
N PHE A 164 -11.22 -27.67 18.77
CA PHE A 164 -10.08 -26.97 18.15
C PHE A 164 -10.46 -25.59 17.57
N LEU A 165 -11.73 -25.37 17.20
CA LEU A 165 -12.20 -24.07 16.72
C LEU A 165 -12.62 -23.19 17.89
N LEU A 166 -11.77 -22.23 18.27
CA LEU A 166 -11.91 -21.42 19.48
C LEU A 166 -12.99 -20.32 19.41
N ALA A 167 -13.50 -19.98 18.22
CA ALA A 167 -14.64 -19.08 17.98
C ALA A 167 -15.12 -19.15 16.51
N ASP A 168 -16.39 -18.83 16.24
CA ASP A 168 -16.92 -18.50 14.89
C ASP A 168 -17.84 -17.26 14.87
N THR A 169 -18.45 -16.99 13.71
CA THR A 169 -19.35 -15.85 13.44
C THR A 169 -20.56 -15.75 14.35
N LYS A 170 -21.09 -16.86 14.91
CA LYS A 170 -22.25 -16.85 15.82
C LYS A 170 -21.89 -16.46 17.26
N ASP A 171 -20.63 -16.69 17.65
CA ASP A 171 -20.18 -16.48 19.03
C ASP A 171 -20.07 -14.97 19.40
N ARG A 172 -20.34 -14.07 18.44
CA ARG A 172 -20.55 -12.63 18.66
C ARG A 172 -21.85 -12.29 19.42
N MET A 173 -22.77 -13.22 19.62
CA MET A 173 -23.97 -13.05 20.46
C MET A 173 -23.93 -13.91 21.73
N GLY A 174 -22.85 -13.74 22.51
CA GLY A 174 -22.84 -13.87 23.97
C GLY A 174 -23.17 -15.24 24.57
N LEU A 175 -22.13 -16.05 24.79
CA LEU A 175 -22.12 -17.13 25.79
C LEU A 175 -20.69 -17.37 26.29
N ASN A 176 -20.53 -17.69 27.58
CA ASN A 176 -19.23 -18.06 28.15
C ASN A 176 -18.77 -19.42 27.60
N VAL A 177 -17.51 -19.49 27.17
CA VAL A 177 -16.83 -20.76 26.85
C VAL A 177 -15.74 -20.99 27.90
N ASP A 178 -16.06 -21.83 28.88
CA ASP A 178 -15.17 -22.24 29.98
C ASP A 178 -14.10 -23.21 29.48
N LEU A 179 -12.91 -22.70 29.13
CA LEU A 179 -11.75 -23.50 28.70
C LEU A 179 -10.80 -23.71 29.88
N ARG A 180 -10.79 -24.93 30.42
CA ARG A 180 -10.00 -25.30 31.59
C ARG A 180 -8.53 -25.60 31.26
N ASP A 181 -7.67 -25.08 32.12
CA ASP A 181 -6.36 -25.60 32.56
C ASP A 181 -5.18 -25.81 31.56
N GLU A 182 -4.10 -25.08 31.86
CA GLU A 182 -2.71 -25.58 31.92
C GLU A 182 -1.96 -26.02 30.63
N GLY A 183 -2.12 -25.28 29.53
CA GLY A 183 -1.20 -25.35 28.37
C GLY A 183 0.16 -24.66 28.60
N HIS A 184 1.10 -25.29 29.32
CA HIS A 184 2.41 -24.71 29.70
C HIS A 184 3.44 -24.56 28.53
N LEU A 185 3.23 -23.60 27.61
CA LEU A 185 4.10 -23.33 26.44
C LEU A 185 5.47 -22.67 26.77
N ARG A 186 6.32 -23.32 27.57
CA ARG A 186 7.69 -22.86 27.93
C ARG A 186 8.74 -23.06 26.81
N GLY A 187 8.46 -22.55 25.61
CA GLY A 187 9.41 -22.54 24.49
C GLY A 187 10.46 -21.43 24.60
N ARG A 188 11.73 -21.75 24.88
CA ARG A 188 12.78 -20.70 25.08
C ARG A 188 13.06 -19.84 23.84
N HIS A 189 12.88 -20.39 22.64
CA HIS A 189 13.09 -19.73 21.35
C HIS A 189 11.96 -20.08 20.37
N ILE A 190 11.57 -19.13 19.52
CA ILE A 190 10.56 -19.33 18.46
C ILE A 190 11.09 -18.77 17.12
N CYS A 191 10.65 -19.35 16.01
CA CYS A 191 10.83 -18.83 14.64
C CYS A 191 9.47 -18.84 13.92
N ILE A 192 9.02 -17.71 13.40
CA ILE A 192 7.69 -17.51 12.77
C ILE A 192 7.88 -17.13 11.29
N ASP A 193 6.81 -16.99 10.47
CA ASP A 193 6.95 -16.87 9.00
C ASP A 193 5.91 -15.92 8.25
N ALA A 194 6.33 -15.00 7.32
CA ALA A 194 5.75 -13.67 6.86
C ALA A 194 4.39 -13.64 6.21
N ALA A 195 4.15 -14.45 5.19
CA ALA A 195 2.79 -14.71 4.72
C ALA A 195 2.02 -15.57 5.75
N ALA A 196 2.01 -15.17 7.02
CA ALA A 196 1.18 -15.62 8.14
C ALA A 196 1.24 -14.72 9.40
N PHE A 197 2.04 -13.64 9.48
CA PHE A 197 2.07 -12.78 10.67
C PHE A 197 1.41 -11.42 10.44
N GLN A 198 0.32 -11.15 11.16
CA GLN A 198 -0.29 -9.83 11.32
C GLN A 198 -0.18 -9.40 12.78
N PRO A 199 -0.13 -8.08 13.09
CA PRO A 199 -0.06 -7.60 14.48
C PRO A 199 -1.15 -8.21 15.39
N ASN A 200 -2.37 -8.34 14.84
CA ASN A 200 -3.52 -8.94 15.51
C ASN A 200 -3.26 -10.36 16.04
N LEU A 201 -2.43 -11.17 15.37
CA LEU A 201 -2.10 -12.53 15.82
C LEU A 201 -1.24 -12.52 17.09
N CYS A 202 -0.42 -11.48 17.27
CA CYS A 202 0.41 -11.28 18.45
C CYS A 202 -0.44 -10.75 19.63
N VAL A 203 -1.36 -9.83 19.35
CA VAL A 203 -2.34 -9.31 20.33
C VAL A 203 -3.26 -10.42 20.82
N VAL A 204 -3.96 -11.10 19.92
CA VAL A 204 -4.82 -12.26 20.25
C VAL A 204 -4.03 -13.37 20.96
N GLY A 205 -2.77 -13.61 20.55
CA GLY A 205 -1.89 -14.57 21.21
C GLY A 205 -1.61 -14.22 22.68
N LYS A 206 -1.40 -12.93 23.00
CA LYS A 206 -1.13 -12.46 24.37
C LYS A 206 -2.41 -12.29 25.21
N GLU A 207 -3.52 -11.90 24.60
CA GLU A 207 -4.84 -11.85 25.23
C GLU A 207 -5.37 -13.25 25.59
N ARG A 208 -5.12 -14.26 24.73
CA ARG A 208 -5.57 -15.65 24.92
C ARG A 208 -4.59 -16.48 25.75
N TRP A 209 -3.29 -16.17 25.72
CA TRP A 209 -2.26 -16.79 26.56
C TRP A 209 -1.35 -15.73 27.23
N PRO A 210 -1.77 -15.15 28.37
CA PRO A 210 -1.01 -14.09 29.05
C PRO A 210 0.43 -14.47 29.42
N ASN A 211 0.68 -15.75 29.71
CA ASN A 211 1.98 -16.29 30.16
C ASN A 211 2.96 -16.59 29.00
N PHE A 212 2.71 -16.08 27.79
CA PHE A 212 3.50 -16.39 26.60
C PHE A 212 4.78 -15.52 26.51
N ALA A 213 5.85 -15.97 27.17
CA ALA A 213 7.13 -15.25 27.31
C ALA A 213 8.42 -16.09 27.03
N PRO A 214 8.71 -16.43 25.76
CA PRO A 214 10.06 -16.78 25.28
C PRO A 214 11.14 -15.69 25.51
N GLN A 215 12.39 -15.95 25.10
CA GLN A 215 13.52 -15.04 25.38
C GLN A 215 14.15 -14.41 24.12
N THR A 216 14.17 -15.15 23.00
CA THR A 216 14.81 -14.72 21.75
C THR A 216 14.15 -15.35 20.54
N ILE A 217 14.34 -14.71 19.38
CA ILE A 217 13.47 -14.96 18.24
C ILE A 217 14.11 -14.59 16.90
N SER A 218 13.80 -15.35 15.84
CA SER A 218 14.43 -15.25 14.52
C SER A 218 13.61 -14.45 13.51
N LEU A 219 13.87 -13.15 13.37
CA LEU A 219 13.25 -12.26 12.38
C LEU A 219 13.99 -12.28 11.02
N ASP A 220 13.29 -12.00 9.92
CA ASP A 220 13.91 -11.42 8.73
C ASP A 220 14.01 -9.89 8.88
N PHE A 221 14.43 -9.17 7.84
CA PHE A 221 14.72 -7.72 7.95
C PHE A 221 13.48 -6.83 7.78
N GLU A 222 12.28 -7.35 8.02
CA GLU A 222 11.02 -6.61 7.86
C GLU A 222 10.78 -5.67 9.06
N LEU A 223 10.87 -4.35 8.85
CA LEU A 223 10.86 -3.37 9.95
C LEU A 223 9.49 -3.25 10.65
N ALA A 224 8.39 -3.32 9.90
CA ALA A 224 7.03 -3.29 10.46
C ALA A 224 6.83 -4.39 11.52
N MET A 225 7.44 -5.56 11.27
CA MET A 225 7.48 -6.63 12.24
C MET A 225 8.31 -6.33 13.46
N VAL A 226 9.55 -5.84 13.30
CA VAL A 226 10.43 -5.48 14.42
C VAL A 226 9.71 -4.51 15.36
N GLY A 227 8.90 -3.59 14.81
CA GLY A 227 7.98 -2.74 15.56
C GLY A 227 6.89 -3.53 16.30
N ALA A 228 6.16 -4.42 15.61
CA ALA A 228 5.15 -5.28 16.22
C ALA A 228 5.70 -6.16 17.37
N VAL A 229 6.94 -6.67 17.26
CA VAL A 229 7.64 -7.35 18.38
C VAL A 229 7.72 -6.42 19.57
N ARG A 230 8.36 -5.27 19.38
CA ARG A 230 8.74 -4.36 20.46
C ARG A 230 7.53 -3.70 21.13
N THR A 231 6.40 -3.66 20.42
CA THR A 231 5.13 -3.12 20.94
C THR A 231 4.41 -4.15 21.81
N VAL A 232 4.10 -5.33 21.27
CA VAL A 232 3.34 -6.35 22.03
C VAL A 232 4.22 -7.02 23.09
N LEU A 233 5.52 -7.11 22.80
CA LEU A 233 6.50 -7.91 23.53
C LEU A 233 7.90 -7.24 23.62
N PRO A 234 8.00 -6.08 24.33
CA PRO A 234 9.18 -5.20 24.38
C PRO A 234 10.56 -5.80 24.70
N ALA A 235 10.74 -6.58 25.78
CA ALA A 235 12.09 -6.95 26.26
C ALA A 235 12.79 -8.07 25.45
N CYS A 236 12.52 -8.15 24.15
CA CYS A 236 13.01 -9.23 23.30
C CYS A 236 14.38 -8.98 22.69
N SER A 237 15.22 -10.03 22.73
CA SER A 237 16.31 -10.20 21.78
C SER A 237 15.76 -10.62 20.39
N VAL A 238 15.25 -9.63 19.65
CA VAL A 238 15.04 -9.71 18.20
C VAL A 238 16.37 -9.99 17.51
N ARG A 239 16.46 -11.09 16.76
CA ARG A 239 17.69 -11.55 16.07
C ARG A 239 17.41 -11.79 14.59
N TYR A 240 18.25 -11.27 13.71
CA TYR A 240 18.01 -11.30 12.27
C TYR A 240 18.54 -12.57 11.57
N CYS A 241 17.85 -12.99 10.51
CA CYS A 241 18.13 -14.20 9.75
C CYS A 241 19.28 -13.98 8.74
N PHE A 242 20.44 -14.59 9.00
CA PHE A 242 21.63 -14.45 8.13
C PHE A 242 21.39 -14.92 6.69
N PHE A 243 20.55 -15.96 6.49
CA PHE A 243 20.16 -16.39 5.15
C PHE A 243 19.44 -15.28 4.36
N HIS A 244 18.59 -14.49 5.02
CA HIS A 244 17.92 -13.36 4.38
C HIS A 244 18.86 -12.18 4.09
N LEU A 245 19.91 -11.98 4.90
CA LEU A 245 20.97 -11.00 4.60
C LEU A 245 21.70 -11.35 3.29
N VAL A 246 22.13 -12.61 3.14
CA VAL A 246 22.80 -13.11 1.93
C VAL A 246 21.85 -13.13 0.73
N ARG A 247 20.56 -13.46 0.93
CA ARG A 247 19.52 -13.39 -0.13
C ARG A 247 19.33 -11.95 -0.64
N ASN A 248 19.32 -10.96 0.26
CA ASN A 248 19.16 -9.55 -0.12
C ASN A 248 20.42 -9.00 -0.81
N MET A 249 21.63 -9.31 -0.34
CA MET A 249 22.88 -8.94 -1.06
C MET A 249 22.88 -9.51 -2.49
N LYS A 250 22.44 -10.76 -2.68
CA LYS A 250 22.27 -11.36 -4.02
C LYS A 250 21.14 -10.73 -4.86
N LYS A 251 20.13 -10.11 -4.24
CA LYS A 251 19.16 -9.26 -4.98
C LYS A 251 19.82 -7.97 -5.46
N GLN A 252 20.63 -7.30 -4.63
CA GLN A 252 21.30 -6.05 -4.99
C GLN A 252 22.30 -6.25 -6.14
N ILE A 253 23.09 -7.34 -6.11
CA ILE A 253 23.97 -7.76 -7.21
C ILE A 253 23.18 -8.05 -8.51
N ARG A 254 21.89 -8.39 -8.42
CA ARG A 254 21.02 -8.56 -9.60
C ARG A 254 20.45 -7.24 -10.09
N ALA A 255 19.99 -6.36 -9.20
CA ALA A 255 19.47 -5.04 -9.55
C ALA A 255 20.51 -4.18 -10.28
N LEU A 256 21.79 -4.31 -9.91
CA LEU A 256 22.92 -3.62 -10.54
C LEU A 256 23.48 -4.34 -11.80
N GLY A 257 22.84 -5.41 -12.29
CA GLY A 257 23.30 -6.18 -13.45
C GLY A 257 24.53 -7.08 -13.23
N LEU A 258 25.19 -6.97 -12.08
CA LEU A 258 26.46 -7.63 -11.70
C LEU A 258 26.37 -9.17 -11.54
N THR A 259 25.20 -9.78 -11.78
CA THR A 259 24.99 -11.24 -11.64
C THR A 259 25.86 -12.08 -12.58
N ARG A 260 26.21 -11.59 -13.78
CA ARG A 260 27.16 -12.29 -14.66
C ARG A 260 28.54 -12.38 -14.00
N VAL A 261 29.08 -11.23 -13.58
CA VAL A 261 30.40 -11.12 -12.94
C VAL A 261 30.47 -11.97 -11.67
N TYR A 262 29.48 -11.86 -10.78
CA TYR A 262 29.38 -12.67 -9.56
C TYR A 262 29.39 -14.19 -9.80
N ASN A 263 28.94 -14.66 -10.96
CA ASN A 263 28.94 -16.09 -11.30
C ASN A 263 30.21 -16.54 -12.05
N THR A 264 30.94 -15.64 -12.71
CA THR A 264 32.10 -15.97 -13.56
C THR A 264 33.45 -15.60 -12.96
N ASP A 265 33.50 -14.64 -12.03
CA ASP A 265 34.71 -14.17 -11.37
C ASP A 265 34.72 -14.64 -9.90
N PRO A 266 35.60 -15.60 -9.52
CA PRO A 266 35.72 -16.08 -8.15
C PRO A 266 36.12 -15.01 -7.14
N ALA A 267 36.98 -14.06 -7.51
CA ALA A 267 37.50 -13.02 -6.62
C ALA A 267 36.44 -11.94 -6.37
N PHE A 268 35.73 -11.50 -7.41
CA PHE A 268 34.55 -10.65 -7.25
C PHE A 268 33.49 -11.34 -6.38
N ALA A 269 33.23 -12.64 -6.63
CA ALA A 269 32.29 -13.41 -5.84
C ALA A 269 32.76 -13.57 -4.38
N GLU A 270 34.07 -13.63 -4.10
CA GLU A 270 34.63 -13.64 -2.75
C GLU A 270 34.45 -12.29 -2.07
N LYS A 271 34.94 -11.19 -2.66
CA LYS A 271 34.76 -9.82 -2.14
C LYS A 271 33.27 -9.47 -1.93
N SER A 272 32.36 -10.01 -2.74
CA SER A 272 30.90 -9.91 -2.54
C SER A 272 30.42 -10.58 -1.24
N LYS A 273 30.94 -11.78 -0.91
CA LYS A 273 30.58 -12.53 0.30
C LYS A 273 31.19 -11.89 1.55
N MET A 274 32.40 -11.34 1.43
CA MET A 274 33.10 -10.61 2.49
C MET A 274 32.24 -9.50 3.10
N ILE A 275 31.44 -8.78 2.30
CA ILE A 275 30.47 -7.78 2.79
C ILE A 275 29.50 -8.41 3.80
N THR A 276 28.93 -9.58 3.50
CA THR A 276 28.05 -10.28 4.45
C THR A 276 28.80 -10.93 5.61
N SER A 277 30.10 -11.23 5.49
CA SER A 277 30.92 -11.76 6.59
C SER A 277 31.09 -10.76 7.75
N LEU A 278 30.96 -9.45 7.49
CA LEU A 278 30.97 -8.40 8.53
C LEU A 278 29.97 -8.66 9.66
N ALA A 279 28.87 -9.36 9.38
CA ALA A 279 27.88 -9.77 10.37
C ALA A 279 28.46 -10.66 11.49
N PHE A 280 29.64 -11.26 11.33
CA PHE A 280 30.28 -12.10 12.34
C PHE A 280 31.38 -11.37 13.14
N LEU A 281 31.62 -10.07 12.89
CA LEU A 281 32.54 -9.28 13.69
C LEU A 281 31.84 -8.72 14.95
N PRO A 282 32.53 -8.69 16.11
CA PRO A 282 32.15 -7.89 17.27
C PRO A 282 31.96 -6.41 16.90
N VAL A 283 30.95 -5.77 17.50
CA VAL A 283 30.55 -4.38 17.15
C VAL A 283 31.70 -3.39 17.29
N HIS A 284 32.57 -3.55 18.30
CA HIS A 284 33.73 -2.68 18.53
C HIS A 284 34.85 -2.84 17.48
N HIS A 285 34.89 -3.95 16.73
CA HIS A 285 35.82 -4.17 15.62
C HIS A 285 35.18 -4.00 14.23
N LEU A 286 33.88 -3.69 14.18
CA LEU A 286 33.15 -3.53 12.92
C LEU A 286 33.73 -2.39 12.07
N GLN A 287 34.11 -1.26 12.67
CA GLN A 287 34.73 -0.15 11.93
C GLN A 287 36.07 -0.53 11.29
N ASN A 288 36.90 -1.30 11.99
CA ASN A 288 38.18 -1.78 11.46
C ASN A 288 37.95 -2.77 10.30
N GLY A 289 36.95 -3.66 10.43
CA GLY A 289 36.52 -4.54 9.35
C GLY A 289 35.94 -3.81 8.14
N LEU A 290 35.21 -2.70 8.35
CA LEU A 290 34.72 -1.84 7.27
C LEU A 290 35.86 -1.17 6.52
N ASN A 291 36.77 -0.50 7.23
CA ASN A 291 37.89 0.21 6.62
C ASN A 291 38.77 -0.74 5.80
N ALA A 292 39.09 -1.91 6.35
CA ALA A 292 39.89 -2.92 5.66
C ALA A 292 39.18 -3.57 4.47
N LEU A 293 37.86 -3.75 4.51
CA LEU A 293 37.09 -4.26 3.37
C LEU A 293 36.91 -3.20 2.28
N GLN A 294 36.66 -1.94 2.64
CA GLN A 294 36.55 -0.81 1.71
C GLN A 294 37.81 -0.66 0.85
N ALA A 295 39.00 -0.91 1.42
CA ALA A 295 40.29 -0.90 0.72
C ALA A 295 40.52 -2.12 -0.20
N GLN A 296 39.70 -3.17 -0.12
CA GLN A 296 39.89 -4.44 -0.84
C GLN A 296 38.75 -4.81 -1.81
N ILE A 297 37.65 -4.07 -1.85
CA ILE A 297 36.56 -4.32 -2.81
C ILE A 297 36.86 -3.69 -4.18
N PRO A 298 36.57 -4.38 -5.30
CA PRO A 298 36.65 -3.77 -6.63
C PRO A 298 35.61 -2.64 -6.77
N PRO A 299 35.87 -1.57 -7.55
CA PRO A 299 35.00 -0.39 -7.63
C PRO A 299 33.53 -0.70 -7.99
N GLN A 300 33.30 -1.75 -8.78
CA GLN A 300 31.96 -2.22 -9.17
C GLN A 300 31.13 -2.76 -7.99
N LEU A 301 31.76 -3.08 -6.84
CA LEU A 301 31.08 -3.45 -5.60
C LEU A 301 30.81 -2.28 -4.65
N ASN A 302 31.32 -1.06 -4.90
CA ASN A 302 31.05 0.10 -4.03
C ASN A 302 29.54 0.37 -3.89
N SER A 303 28.75 0.25 -4.97
CA SER A 303 27.30 0.41 -4.93
C SER A 303 26.55 -0.72 -4.19
N VAL A 304 27.20 -1.87 -3.97
CA VAL A 304 26.69 -2.96 -3.12
C VAL A 304 27.11 -2.75 -1.67
N PHE A 305 28.33 -2.24 -1.45
CA PHE A 305 28.88 -1.94 -0.13
C PHE A 305 28.14 -0.77 0.52
N ASN A 306 28.00 0.36 -0.17
CA ASN A 306 27.28 1.53 0.34
C ASN A 306 25.81 1.17 0.65
N TRP A 307 25.13 0.45 -0.25
CA TRP A 307 23.79 -0.09 0.02
C TRP A 307 23.76 -0.95 1.29
N PHE A 308 24.79 -1.77 1.54
CA PHE A 308 24.90 -2.57 2.76
C PHE A 308 25.12 -1.71 4.01
N LEU A 309 25.88 -0.62 3.90
CA LEU A 309 26.01 0.39 4.96
C LEU A 309 24.64 1.00 5.27
N ASP A 310 24.02 1.65 4.28
CA ASP A 310 22.78 2.43 4.41
C ASP A 310 21.60 1.61 4.98
N ASN A 311 21.54 0.32 4.67
CA ASN A 311 20.38 -0.52 5.01
C ASN A 311 20.57 -1.37 6.28
N TYR A 312 21.82 -1.70 6.66
CA TYR A 312 22.09 -2.67 7.74
C TYR A 312 23.01 -2.14 8.85
N MET A 313 23.83 -1.10 8.63
CA MET A 313 24.63 -0.53 9.72
C MET A 313 23.75 0.07 10.82
N GLY A 314 24.26 0.06 12.05
CA GLY A 314 23.47 0.32 13.26
C GLY A 314 22.44 -0.77 13.64
N ARG A 315 22.13 -1.72 12.74
CA ARG A 315 21.15 -2.80 12.95
C ARG A 315 21.79 -4.20 13.14
N ILE A 316 23.07 -4.35 12.84
CA ILE A 316 23.84 -5.60 12.97
C ILE A 316 24.10 -5.93 14.46
N ARG A 317 23.41 -6.95 14.99
CA ARG A 317 23.74 -7.66 16.24
C ARG A 317 23.57 -9.16 16.02
N PHE A 318 24.67 -9.92 16.02
CA PHE A 318 24.72 -11.31 15.52
C PHE A 318 25.44 -12.30 16.46
N ASN A 319 25.24 -12.17 17.78
CA ASN A 319 25.84 -13.08 18.77
C ASN A 319 25.38 -14.55 18.61
N ARG A 320 24.36 -14.85 17.79
CA ARG A 320 23.79 -16.19 17.59
C ARG A 320 24.80 -17.30 17.34
N THR A 321 25.91 -17.03 16.66
CA THR A 321 26.95 -18.05 16.46
C THR A 321 27.54 -18.47 17.80
N LEU A 322 27.94 -17.50 18.64
CA LEU A 322 28.49 -17.72 19.99
C LEU A 322 27.48 -18.42 20.91
N ASP A 323 26.20 -18.03 20.82
CA ASP A 323 25.08 -18.65 21.54
C ASP A 323 24.76 -20.11 21.07
N SER A 324 25.47 -20.63 20.06
CA SER A 324 25.17 -21.91 19.40
C SER A 324 23.76 -22.02 18.79
N ALA A 325 23.13 -20.87 18.48
CA ALA A 325 21.72 -20.77 18.11
C ALA A 325 21.46 -20.78 16.60
N ASP A 326 20.24 -21.14 16.22
CA ASP A 326 19.86 -21.40 14.82
C ASP A 326 19.92 -20.17 13.91
N ARG A 327 20.61 -20.31 12.77
CA ARG A 327 20.96 -19.21 11.87
C ARG A 327 19.98 -19.01 10.71
N THR A 328 18.87 -19.76 10.67
CA THR A 328 17.85 -19.74 9.60
C THR A 328 16.44 -20.02 10.12
N ASN A 329 15.41 -19.54 9.40
CA ASN A 329 13.99 -19.84 9.64
C ASN A 329 13.52 -21.17 9.01
N ASN A 330 14.45 -22.04 8.56
CA ASN A 330 14.18 -23.23 7.73
C ASN A 330 13.06 -24.17 8.24
N PHE A 331 12.84 -24.23 9.56
CA PHE A 331 11.81 -25.06 10.19
C PHE A 331 10.41 -24.54 9.90
N ALA A 332 10.20 -23.22 10.03
CA ALA A 332 8.94 -22.59 9.69
C ALA A 332 8.67 -22.73 8.19
N GLU A 333 9.66 -22.48 7.32
CA GLU A 333 9.47 -22.71 5.88
C GLU A 333 9.17 -24.19 5.57
N ALA A 334 9.75 -25.14 6.31
CA ALA A 334 9.49 -26.58 6.15
C ALA A 334 8.06 -26.95 6.56
N PHE A 335 7.53 -26.34 7.63
CA PHE A 335 6.14 -26.45 8.05
C PHE A 335 5.19 -25.85 7.00
N HIS A 336 5.46 -24.65 6.48
CA HIS A 336 4.66 -24.08 5.40
C HIS A 336 4.72 -24.92 4.11
N ARG A 337 5.88 -25.51 3.78
CA ARG A 337 6.00 -26.51 2.71
C ARG A 337 5.28 -27.82 3.03
N LYS A 338 5.06 -28.20 4.29
CA LYS A 338 4.26 -29.38 4.70
C LYS A 338 2.78 -29.09 4.47
N LEU A 339 2.28 -28.00 5.07
CA LEU A 339 0.91 -27.49 4.89
C LEU A 339 0.55 -27.31 3.41
N GLN A 340 1.38 -26.62 2.60
CA GLN A 340 1.10 -26.43 1.16
C GLN A 340 0.98 -27.75 0.40
N ARG A 341 1.75 -28.79 0.77
CA ARG A 341 1.64 -30.15 0.19
C ARG A 341 0.39 -30.91 0.66
N GLN A 342 -0.13 -30.62 1.85
CA GLN A 342 -1.36 -31.24 2.38
C GLN A 342 -2.61 -30.55 1.83
N PHE A 343 -2.63 -29.21 1.79
CA PHE A 343 -3.68 -28.46 1.11
C PHE A 343 -3.75 -28.83 -0.38
N ASN A 344 -2.61 -29.00 -1.06
CA ASN A 344 -2.51 -29.44 -2.46
C ASN A 344 -3.43 -28.68 -3.44
N CYS A 345 -3.64 -27.39 -3.18
CA CYS A 345 -4.36 -26.43 -4.02
C CYS A 345 -4.03 -25.00 -3.54
N THR A 346 -4.21 -23.99 -4.41
CA THR A 346 -3.98 -22.57 -4.05
C THR A 346 -5.17 -21.91 -3.35
N HIS A 347 -6.38 -22.43 -3.57
CA HIS A 347 -7.62 -21.92 -2.99
C HIS A 347 -8.44 -23.10 -2.44
N PRO A 348 -8.19 -23.55 -1.20
CA PRO A 348 -9.06 -24.52 -0.54
C PRO A 348 -10.42 -23.87 -0.22
N THR A 349 -11.50 -24.63 -0.39
CA THR A 349 -12.81 -24.34 0.23
C THR A 349 -12.68 -24.26 1.75
N ILE A 350 -13.51 -23.45 2.43
CA ILE A 350 -13.48 -23.31 3.90
C ILE A 350 -13.56 -24.65 4.63
N TRP A 351 -14.37 -25.59 4.12
CA TRP A 351 -14.52 -26.95 4.67
C TRP A 351 -13.21 -27.76 4.58
N ARG A 352 -12.57 -27.79 3.39
CA ARG A 352 -11.26 -28.43 3.18
C ARG A 352 -10.17 -27.75 4.02
N PHE A 353 -10.23 -26.44 4.19
CA PHE A 353 -9.30 -25.70 5.03
C PHE A 353 -9.36 -26.19 6.49
N ILE A 354 -10.56 -26.18 7.08
CA ILE A 354 -10.84 -26.64 8.44
C ILE A 354 -10.38 -28.11 8.63
N ASP A 355 -10.75 -29.03 7.73
CA ASP A 355 -10.36 -30.44 7.84
C ASP A 355 -8.84 -30.67 7.71
N THR A 356 -8.13 -29.86 6.91
CA THR A 356 -6.68 -29.99 6.78
C THR A 356 -5.97 -29.55 8.07
N ILE A 357 -6.48 -28.51 8.73
CA ILE A 357 -5.96 -28.05 10.03
C ILE A 357 -6.23 -29.09 11.13
N ARG A 358 -7.41 -29.73 11.17
CA ARG A 358 -7.73 -30.83 12.13
C ARG A 358 -6.74 -31.99 12.02
N CYS A 359 -6.39 -32.39 10.80
CA CYS A 359 -5.40 -33.43 10.55
C CYS A 359 -3.99 -33.03 11.01
N GLU A 360 -3.60 -31.76 10.86
CA GLU A 360 -2.30 -31.27 11.32
C GLU A 360 -2.22 -31.08 12.83
N GLN A 361 -3.30 -30.64 13.50
CA GLN A 361 -3.37 -30.58 14.96
C GLN A 361 -3.10 -31.97 15.55
N LYS A 362 -3.85 -32.98 15.09
CA LYS A 362 -3.67 -34.38 15.54
C LYS A 362 -2.26 -34.93 15.27
N ALA A 363 -1.58 -34.48 14.22
CA ALA A 363 -0.19 -34.85 13.97
C ALA A 363 0.78 -34.16 14.94
N ILE A 364 0.54 -32.89 15.27
CA ILE A 364 1.33 -32.12 16.25
C ILE A 364 1.14 -32.68 17.66
N ASP A 365 -0.06 -33.09 18.04
CA ASP A 365 -0.33 -33.70 19.35
C ASP A 365 0.44 -35.03 19.51
N ALA A 366 0.51 -35.83 18.44
CA ALA A 366 1.28 -37.07 18.42
C ALA A 366 2.81 -36.84 18.44
N ASP A 367 3.30 -35.78 17.80
CA ASP A 367 4.71 -35.35 17.93
C ASP A 367 5.01 -34.84 19.35
N MET A 368 4.10 -34.08 19.96
CA MET A 368 4.25 -33.57 21.32
C MET A 368 4.21 -34.70 22.36
N ALA A 369 3.30 -35.67 22.22
CA ALA A 369 3.24 -36.84 23.09
C ALA A 369 4.54 -37.65 23.09
N ARG A 370 5.16 -37.85 21.92
CA ARG A 370 6.50 -38.47 21.80
C ARG A 370 7.57 -37.69 22.55
N CYS A 371 7.60 -36.37 22.40
CA CYS A 371 8.56 -35.54 23.13
C CYS A 371 8.32 -35.53 24.66
N VAL A 372 7.07 -35.60 25.11
CA VAL A 372 6.72 -35.73 26.55
C VAL A 372 7.13 -37.11 27.10
N MET A 373 7.07 -38.17 26.30
CA MET A 373 7.64 -39.49 26.61
C MET A 373 9.18 -39.54 26.52
N GLY A 374 9.85 -38.42 26.23
CA GLY A 374 11.30 -38.31 26.18
C GLY A 374 11.97 -38.68 24.85
N GLU A 375 11.20 -38.90 23.77
CA GLU A 375 11.79 -39.13 22.45
C GLU A 375 12.48 -37.88 21.90
N ALA A 376 13.69 -38.05 21.38
CA ALA A 376 14.52 -36.95 20.90
C ALA A 376 14.03 -36.38 19.56
N ALA A 377 13.92 -35.04 19.48
CA ALA A 377 13.44 -34.34 18.30
C ALA A 377 14.33 -34.56 17.04
N PRO A 378 13.77 -34.49 15.81
CA PRO A 378 14.49 -34.76 14.56
C PRO A 378 15.75 -33.88 14.36
N GLN A 379 16.91 -34.52 14.24
CA GLN A 379 18.20 -33.80 14.19
C GLN A 379 18.44 -33.06 12.85
N LYS A 380 19.09 -31.88 12.94
CA LYS A 380 19.64 -31.15 11.78
C LYS A 380 20.56 -32.05 10.94
N LYS A 381 20.44 -31.96 9.60
CA LYS A 381 21.36 -32.62 8.65
C LYS A 381 22.82 -32.24 8.92
N THR A 382 23.71 -33.24 8.96
CA THR A 382 25.12 -33.14 9.38
C THR A 382 25.89 -31.97 8.74
N LYS A 383 25.67 -31.69 7.44
CA LYS A 383 26.35 -30.59 6.74
C LYS A 383 26.13 -29.21 7.38
N TYR A 384 24.96 -28.95 7.96
CA TYR A 384 24.67 -27.69 8.65
C TYR A 384 25.32 -27.65 10.04
N ARG A 385 25.26 -28.77 10.80
CA ARG A 385 25.96 -28.90 12.09
C ARG A 385 27.47 -28.66 11.95
N ASN A 386 28.09 -29.22 10.91
CA ASN A 386 29.52 -29.06 10.64
C ASN A 386 29.87 -27.61 10.23
N ALA A 387 28.95 -26.90 9.55
CA ALA A 387 29.13 -25.49 9.20
C ALA A 387 28.92 -24.56 10.41
N ASP A 388 27.91 -24.83 11.24
CA ASP A 388 27.67 -24.12 12.51
C ASP A 388 28.90 -24.26 13.43
N ALA A 389 29.36 -25.50 13.66
CA ALA A 389 30.53 -25.79 14.51
C ALA A 389 31.89 -25.37 13.94
N ARG A 390 32.00 -25.04 12.64
CA ARG A 390 33.20 -24.39 12.09
C ARG A 390 33.20 -22.89 12.36
N ILE A 391 32.06 -22.23 12.15
CA ILE A 391 31.95 -20.77 12.27
C ILE A 391 31.98 -20.36 13.75
N LEU A 392 31.40 -21.14 14.67
CA LEU A 392 31.53 -20.95 16.12
C LEU A 392 33.00 -20.90 16.58
N ARG A 393 33.79 -21.92 16.23
CA ARG A 393 35.23 -21.97 16.60
C ARG A 393 36.05 -20.80 16.03
N LEU A 394 35.67 -20.25 14.87
CA LEU A 394 36.33 -19.08 14.28
C LEU A 394 35.99 -17.79 15.04
N VAL A 395 34.72 -17.58 15.41
CA VAL A 395 34.29 -16.38 16.16
C VAL A 395 34.77 -16.42 17.61
N GLN A 396 34.83 -17.59 18.25
CA GLN A 396 35.47 -17.78 19.56
C GLN A 396 36.97 -17.42 19.49
N ARG A 397 37.74 -18.08 18.61
CA ARG A 397 39.18 -17.83 18.45
C ARG A 397 39.52 -16.36 18.15
N TYR A 398 38.61 -15.59 17.54
CA TYR A 398 38.77 -14.15 17.40
C TYR A 398 38.69 -13.40 18.72
N ASN A 399 37.63 -13.66 19.49
CA ASN A 399 37.39 -13.00 20.77
C ASN A 399 38.48 -13.36 21.77
N ASP A 400 38.90 -14.64 21.82
CA ASP A 400 39.91 -15.13 22.76
C ASP A 400 41.28 -14.46 22.55
N VAL A 401 41.66 -14.22 21.29
CA VAL A 401 42.91 -13.53 20.91
C VAL A 401 42.84 -12.02 21.16
N ASN A 402 41.69 -11.38 20.92
CA ASN A 402 41.55 -9.93 21.12
C ASN A 402 41.29 -9.52 22.58
N ASN A 403 40.73 -10.41 23.40
CA ASN A 403 40.48 -10.17 24.82
C ASN A 403 41.69 -10.56 25.71
N ASN A 404 42.86 -10.85 25.13
CA ASN A 404 44.06 -11.35 25.82
C ASN A 404 43.84 -12.61 26.70
N ILE A 405 42.89 -13.48 26.32
CA ILE A 405 42.59 -14.72 27.05
C ILE A 405 43.62 -15.82 26.70
N LEU A 406 44.29 -15.71 25.55
CA LEU A 406 45.41 -16.56 25.14
C LEU A 406 46.66 -15.71 24.85
N PRO A 407 47.87 -16.15 25.26
CA PRO A 407 49.10 -15.43 24.96
C PRO A 407 49.46 -15.52 23.47
N GLN A 408 49.89 -14.40 22.88
CA GLN A 408 50.13 -14.28 21.43
C GLN A 408 51.29 -15.13 20.89
N ASN A 409 52.12 -15.71 21.77
CA ASN A 409 53.39 -16.35 21.42
C ASN A 409 53.40 -17.89 21.53
N ASP A 410 52.26 -18.56 21.68
CA ASP A 410 52.23 -20.04 21.63
C ASP A 410 52.50 -20.52 20.19
N HIS A 411 53.60 -21.26 20.00
CA HIS A 411 54.13 -21.61 18.68
C HIS A 411 53.21 -22.53 17.85
N ASN A 412 52.19 -23.17 18.43
CA ASN A 412 51.16 -23.88 17.65
C ASN A 412 50.18 -22.95 16.90
N TYR A 413 50.21 -21.64 17.14
CA TYR A 413 49.33 -20.65 16.51
C TYR A 413 49.95 -19.92 15.31
N ALA A 414 51.23 -20.18 15.04
CA ALA A 414 52.14 -19.36 14.20
C ALA A 414 51.88 -19.33 12.67
N ASN A 415 50.65 -19.60 12.19
CA ASN A 415 50.31 -19.58 10.75
C ASN A 415 48.90 -19.05 10.40
N VAL A 416 48.21 -18.37 11.34
CA VAL A 416 47.05 -17.53 10.99
C VAL A 416 47.12 -16.22 11.76
N ASN A 417 47.56 -15.16 11.08
CA ASN A 417 47.55 -13.79 11.60
C ASN A 417 46.10 -13.31 11.73
N VAL A 418 45.59 -13.06 12.94
CA VAL A 418 44.12 -12.93 13.19
C VAL A 418 43.63 -11.48 13.09
N SER A 419 44.02 -10.76 12.03
CA SER A 419 43.40 -9.47 11.70
C SER A 419 41.91 -9.64 11.31
N PRO A 420 41.09 -8.58 11.37
CA PRO A 420 39.69 -8.64 10.92
C PRO A 420 39.56 -9.18 9.48
N GLU A 421 40.50 -8.83 8.62
CA GLU A 421 40.54 -9.23 7.21
C GLU A 421 40.55 -10.75 7.04
N ASN A 422 41.34 -11.46 7.86
CA ASN A 422 41.48 -12.91 7.73
C ASN A 422 40.24 -13.68 8.18
N ILE A 423 39.40 -13.09 9.04
CA ILE A 423 38.05 -13.63 9.31
C ILE A 423 37.10 -13.34 8.15
N ILE A 424 37.14 -12.13 7.61
CA ILE A 424 36.31 -11.75 6.48
C ILE A 424 36.63 -12.66 5.27
N ASN A 425 37.92 -12.94 5.02
CA ASN A 425 38.43 -13.93 4.05
C ASN A 425 37.93 -15.36 4.36
N PHE A 426 38.27 -15.94 5.52
CA PHE A 426 37.92 -17.34 5.84
C PHE A 426 36.40 -17.60 5.93
N LEU A 427 35.58 -16.60 6.23
CA LEU A 427 34.11 -16.75 6.25
C LEU A 427 33.46 -16.57 4.86
N ALA A 428 34.15 -15.96 3.89
CA ALA A 428 33.69 -15.93 2.50
C ALA A 428 33.70 -17.34 1.84
N VAL A 429 34.48 -18.28 2.42
CA VAL A 429 34.70 -19.63 1.89
C VAL A 429 34.16 -20.72 2.84
N PRO A 430 33.15 -21.53 2.46
CA PRO A 430 32.15 -21.30 1.43
C PRO A 430 30.70 -21.50 1.91
N TYR A 431 29.77 -20.67 1.43
CA TYR A 431 28.31 -20.96 1.48
C TYR A 431 27.73 -21.37 0.10
N CYS A 432 28.58 -21.50 -0.93
CA CYS A 432 28.16 -21.78 -2.31
C CYS A 432 28.61 -23.16 -2.84
N ALA A 433 29.64 -23.77 -2.26
CA ALA A 433 30.30 -24.98 -2.76
C ALA A 433 29.59 -26.31 -2.39
N GLN A 434 28.27 -26.32 -2.25
CA GLN A 434 27.46 -27.52 -1.95
C GLN A 434 26.10 -27.55 -2.65
N GLN A 435 26.01 -26.97 -3.86
CA GLN A 435 24.88 -27.18 -4.79
C GLN A 435 25.30 -27.83 -6.13
N CYS A 436 26.61 -27.94 -6.40
CA CYS A 436 27.17 -28.90 -7.35
C CYS A 436 28.03 -29.90 -6.55
N GLY A 437 28.09 -31.16 -7.00
CA GLY A 437 28.95 -32.17 -6.39
C GLY A 437 30.44 -31.94 -6.75
N PRO A 438 31.38 -32.50 -5.96
CA PRO A 438 32.80 -32.45 -6.31
C PRO A 438 33.08 -33.31 -7.55
N VAL A 439 33.76 -32.75 -8.54
CA VAL A 439 34.47 -33.55 -9.54
C VAL A 439 35.81 -33.95 -8.93
N VAL A 440 35.89 -35.19 -8.46
CA VAL A 440 37.15 -35.86 -8.12
C VAL A 440 37.16 -37.20 -8.87
N GLN A 441 38.29 -37.54 -9.46
CA GLN A 441 38.43 -38.70 -10.35
C GLN A 441 38.42 -40.03 -9.56
N GLY A 442 37.95 -41.08 -10.22
CA GLY A 442 38.14 -42.47 -9.80
C GLY A 442 37.19 -42.98 -8.72
N TYR A 443 36.14 -43.69 -9.14
CA TYR A 443 35.90 -45.12 -8.84
C TYR A 443 34.52 -45.53 -9.37
N VAL A 444 34.43 -46.69 -10.02
CA VAL A 444 33.19 -47.18 -10.65
C VAL A 444 32.45 -48.10 -9.68
N TYR A 445 31.19 -47.78 -9.40
CA TYR A 445 30.20 -48.75 -8.91
C TYR A 445 28.92 -48.67 -9.75
N ARG A 446 28.36 -49.83 -10.05
CA ARG A 446 27.23 -50.00 -10.98
C ARG A 446 25.89 -49.80 -10.27
N ASP A 447 24.85 -49.47 -11.02
CA ASP A 447 23.47 -49.50 -10.53
C ASP A 447 22.93 -50.94 -10.41
N CYS A 448 21.68 -51.06 -9.94
CA CYS A 448 20.99 -52.34 -9.76
C CYS A 448 19.91 -52.62 -10.83
N SER A 449 20.07 -52.14 -12.06
CA SER A 449 19.17 -52.41 -13.20
C SER A 449 19.84 -52.23 -14.58
N GLY A 450 21.15 -52.45 -14.67
CA GLY A 450 22.00 -51.88 -15.73
C GLY A 450 21.61 -52.18 -17.18
N ILE A 451 21.15 -51.14 -17.88
CA ILE A 451 21.15 -50.99 -19.35
C ILE A 451 21.60 -49.54 -19.63
N PRO A 452 22.63 -49.30 -20.48
CA PRO A 452 23.02 -47.95 -20.88
C PRO A 452 22.21 -47.45 -22.08
N PHE A 453 21.92 -46.15 -22.15
CA PHE A 453 21.72 -45.44 -23.42
C PHE A 453 22.02 -43.94 -23.28
N GLU A 454 22.29 -43.28 -24.41
CA GLU A 454 23.03 -42.02 -24.51
C GLU A 454 22.16 -40.73 -24.43
N LEU A 455 22.84 -39.61 -24.20
CA LEU A 455 22.29 -38.25 -24.24
C LEU A 455 22.22 -37.71 -25.68
N VAL A 456 21.04 -37.28 -26.13
CA VAL A 456 20.88 -36.37 -27.27
C VAL A 456 19.83 -35.31 -26.92
N GLY A 457 20.17 -34.03 -27.07
CA GLY A 457 19.22 -32.90 -27.02
C GLY A 457 19.41 -31.89 -25.87
N GLN A 458 19.84 -30.68 -26.23
CA GLN A 458 19.59 -29.45 -25.47
C GLN A 458 18.29 -28.77 -26.01
N PRO A 459 17.87 -27.59 -25.51
CA PRO A 459 17.51 -27.26 -24.12
C PRO A 459 16.10 -26.61 -24.05
N THR A 460 15.54 -26.39 -22.84
CA THR A 460 14.46 -25.36 -22.67
C THR A 460 14.30 -24.87 -21.22
N ILE A 461 13.57 -23.77 -21.04
CA ILE A 461 13.56 -22.91 -19.84
C ILE A 461 12.37 -23.22 -18.91
N GLY A 462 12.58 -23.27 -17.59
CA GLY A 462 11.54 -23.54 -16.59
C GLY A 462 11.66 -22.69 -15.31
N LYS A 463 10.61 -21.93 -14.99
CA LYS A 463 10.48 -20.93 -13.90
C LYS A 463 10.72 -21.50 -12.48
N PRO A 464 11.40 -20.77 -11.56
CA PRO A 464 11.38 -21.06 -10.13
C PRO A 464 10.19 -20.40 -9.40
N TYR A 465 9.60 -21.10 -8.44
CA TYR A 465 8.59 -20.57 -7.50
C TYR A 465 9.21 -19.70 -6.39
N VAL A 466 8.41 -18.83 -5.79
CA VAL A 466 8.75 -18.05 -4.59
C VAL A 466 7.88 -18.47 -3.40
N ASN A 467 8.49 -18.56 -2.22
CA ASN A 467 7.82 -18.39 -0.93
C ASN A 467 8.59 -17.33 -0.10
N TYR A 468 7.89 -16.69 0.84
CA TYR A 468 8.37 -15.69 1.80
C TYR A 468 9.00 -16.38 3.05
N LYS A 469 9.43 -15.62 4.11
CA LYS A 469 8.81 -15.61 5.48
C LYS A 469 9.73 -15.18 6.75
N THR A 470 9.14 -14.57 7.83
CA THR A 470 9.59 -13.86 9.12
C THR A 470 10.56 -14.50 10.18
N GLY A 471 10.50 -14.36 11.56
CA GLY A 471 9.77 -13.56 12.63
C GLY A 471 9.80 -14.16 14.07
N CYS A 472 9.28 -13.58 15.17
CA CYS A 472 8.76 -12.24 15.59
C CYS A 472 9.17 -11.83 17.08
N ALA A 473 8.30 -12.04 18.08
CA ALA A 473 8.12 -11.85 19.58
C ALA A 473 9.15 -12.09 20.80
N HIS A 474 9.02 -11.37 21.98
CA HIS A 474 9.06 -11.82 23.47
C HIS A 474 9.80 -11.08 24.66
N ILE A 475 9.14 -10.83 25.83
CA ILE A 475 9.59 -10.10 27.07
C ILE A 475 10.08 -11.02 28.23
N ASP A 476 10.79 -10.49 29.25
CA ASP A 476 10.41 -10.51 30.72
C ASP A 476 11.52 -9.86 31.63
N ILE A 477 11.34 -9.38 32.89
CA ILE A 477 10.22 -8.80 33.70
C ILE A 477 10.79 -8.07 35.00
N ALA A 478 9.94 -7.47 35.87
CA ALA A 478 10.14 -6.98 37.28
C ALA A 478 10.73 -5.56 37.53
N CYS A 479 10.38 -4.75 38.56
CA CYS A 479 9.23 -4.52 39.49
C CYS A 479 9.75 -3.65 40.67
N ASP A 480 9.01 -2.62 41.12
CA ASP A 480 8.70 -2.36 42.55
C ASP A 480 7.53 -1.34 42.70
N VAL A 481 6.85 -1.28 43.87
CA VAL A 481 5.54 -0.61 44.07
C VAL A 481 5.34 -0.06 45.51
N LYS A 482 4.64 1.09 45.65
CA LYS A 482 3.80 1.51 46.81
C LYS A 482 2.92 2.73 46.42
N ASP A 483 1.59 2.73 46.61
CA ASP A 483 0.79 3.02 47.84
C ASP A 483 0.82 4.54 48.19
N ILE A 484 -0.22 5.33 48.55
CA ILE A 484 -1.66 5.24 48.95
C ILE A 484 -2.35 6.55 48.44
N GLY A 485 -3.65 6.81 48.20
CA GLY A 485 -4.96 6.09 48.27
C GLY A 485 -6.16 7.05 47.98
N PHE A 486 -7.35 6.79 48.55
CA PHE A 486 -8.60 7.64 48.47
C PHE A 486 -9.16 7.90 49.91
N PRO A 487 -10.26 8.69 50.19
CA PRO A 487 -11.19 9.49 49.35
C PRO A 487 -11.55 10.93 49.92
N VAL A 488 -12.63 11.57 49.40
CA VAL A 488 -13.67 12.41 50.10
C VAL A 488 -13.94 13.86 49.59
N GLN A 489 -15.18 14.05 49.07
CA GLN A 489 -16.14 15.18 49.10
C GLN A 489 -15.77 16.67 48.82
N VAL A 490 -16.83 17.47 48.62
CA VAL A 490 -16.88 18.87 48.14
C VAL A 490 -17.67 19.74 49.12
N GLN A 491 -17.23 20.97 49.39
CA GLN A 491 -18.13 22.09 49.74
C GLN A 491 -17.50 23.48 49.46
N PHE A 492 -18.34 24.52 49.42
CA PHE A 492 -18.00 25.90 49.06
C PHE A 492 -17.99 26.84 50.28
N ASN A 493 -17.03 27.77 50.37
CA ASN A 493 -17.24 29.23 50.29
C ASN A 493 -16.04 30.07 50.78
N ASN A 494 -15.87 31.22 50.11
CA ASN A 494 -15.30 32.52 50.51
C ASN A 494 -14.02 32.68 51.37
N GLU A 495 -13.31 33.74 51.00
CA GLU A 495 -12.26 34.48 51.72
C GLU A 495 -10.86 33.83 51.83
N ILE A 496 -9.87 34.71 51.98
CA ILE A 496 -8.46 34.46 51.63
C ILE A 496 -7.58 34.88 52.79
N GLU A 497 -6.71 33.98 53.25
CA GLU A 497 -5.46 34.37 53.90
C GLU A 497 -4.36 33.37 53.51
N VAL A 498 -3.12 33.84 53.39
CA VAL A 498 -2.01 33.08 52.76
C VAL A 498 -0.83 32.99 53.71
N THR A 499 -0.36 31.78 54.03
CA THR A 499 1.07 31.60 54.34
C THR A 499 1.60 30.17 54.14
N LYS A 500 2.81 30.13 53.56
CA LYS A 500 3.77 29.03 53.45
C LYS A 500 3.41 27.80 52.59
N THR A 501 4.49 27.24 52.07
CA THR A 501 4.58 26.36 50.90
C THR A 501 5.27 25.05 51.26
N GLU A 502 4.94 23.96 50.58
CA GLU A 502 5.94 22.96 50.16
C GLU A 502 5.42 22.09 49.00
N GLN A 503 6.17 22.11 47.87
CA GLN A 503 5.99 21.32 46.64
C GLN A 503 4.72 21.56 45.77
N PRO A 504 4.74 21.23 44.45
CA PRO A 504 5.85 21.29 43.48
C PRO A 504 5.60 22.34 42.37
N LEU A 505 6.65 22.71 41.63
CA LEU A 505 6.61 23.79 40.63
C LEU A 505 5.89 23.42 39.32
N ASN A 506 4.85 24.19 38.97
CA ASN A 506 4.54 24.64 37.60
C ASN A 506 3.36 25.64 37.61
N ASN A 507 3.66 26.94 37.78
CA ASN A 507 2.82 28.08 37.34
C ASN A 507 3.54 29.41 37.62
N LEU A 508 3.56 30.33 36.66
CA LEU A 508 4.06 31.70 36.86
C LEU A 508 2.94 32.56 37.47
N THR A 509 3.23 33.33 38.52
CA THR A 509 2.26 34.23 39.16
C THR A 509 2.75 35.68 39.07
N VAL A 510 1.90 36.59 38.60
CA VAL A 510 2.20 38.03 38.48
C VAL A 510 1.11 38.82 39.21
N THR A 511 1.52 39.70 40.12
CA THR A 511 0.60 40.53 40.92
C THR A 511 0.65 41.98 40.44
N LEU A 512 -0.51 42.58 40.21
CA LEU A 512 -0.67 43.99 39.86
C LEU A 512 -1.60 44.67 40.86
N THR A 513 -1.23 45.87 41.32
CA THR A 513 -2.05 46.68 42.23
C THR A 513 -2.45 47.98 41.55
N CYS A 514 -3.72 48.36 41.68
CA CYS A 514 -4.25 49.62 41.17
C CYS A 514 -4.26 50.67 42.29
N THR A 515 -3.80 51.89 41.98
CA THR A 515 -3.96 53.06 42.85
C THR A 515 -4.50 54.23 42.05
N ASN A 516 -5.50 54.92 42.60
CA ASN A 516 -6.11 56.09 41.98
C ASN A 516 -5.34 57.34 42.39
N ASP A 517 -4.87 58.10 41.40
CA ASP A 517 -4.28 59.42 41.62
C ASP A 517 -5.41 60.47 41.70
N PRO A 518 -5.56 61.20 42.83
CA PRO A 518 -6.65 62.14 43.03
C PRO A 518 -6.60 63.38 42.11
N ALA A 519 -5.52 63.58 41.35
CA ALA A 519 -5.38 64.74 40.46
C ALA A 519 -6.10 64.59 39.11
N ASN A 520 -6.23 63.37 38.55
CA ASN A 520 -6.71 63.17 37.16
C ASN A 520 -7.52 61.87 36.90
N GLY A 521 -7.91 61.12 37.93
CA GLY A 521 -9.04 60.16 37.84
C GLY A 521 -8.86 58.88 37.01
N GLN A 522 -7.76 58.69 36.26
CA GLN A 522 -7.46 57.40 35.62
C GLN A 522 -6.70 56.43 36.55
N PRO A 523 -6.97 55.12 36.48
CA PRO A 523 -6.33 54.11 37.31
C PRO A 523 -4.87 53.87 36.88
N ARG A 524 -3.94 53.93 37.85
CA ARG A 524 -2.52 53.66 37.60
C ARG A 524 -2.11 52.32 38.19
N TRP A 525 -1.57 51.44 37.35
CA TRP A 525 -1.08 50.11 37.74
C TRP A 525 0.45 50.11 37.83
N THR A 526 1.00 49.54 38.90
CA THR A 526 2.45 49.48 39.11
C THR A 526 2.89 48.03 39.36
N LYS A 527 3.98 47.61 38.68
CA LYS A 527 4.54 46.26 38.80
C LYS A 527 5.25 46.08 40.15
N VAL A 528 4.92 45.02 40.89
CA VAL A 528 5.58 44.66 42.14
C VAL A 528 6.13 43.23 42.04
N GLY A 529 7.38 43.12 41.57
CA GLY A 529 8.14 41.87 41.55
C GLY A 529 7.82 40.88 40.42
N VAL A 530 8.83 40.06 40.11
CA VAL A 530 8.78 38.71 39.50
C VAL A 530 9.98 37.99 40.11
N ASP A 531 9.81 36.77 40.58
CA ASP A 531 10.94 35.92 40.99
C ASP A 531 11.25 34.91 39.86
N ASN A 532 12.53 34.70 39.59
CA ASN A 532 13.01 34.14 38.31
C ASN A 532 13.51 32.71 38.46
N HIS A 533 13.03 31.77 37.64
CA HIS A 533 13.81 30.59 37.20
C HIS A 533 13.31 29.92 35.89
N SER A 534 13.02 30.71 34.84
CA SER A 534 12.98 30.20 33.44
C SER A 534 13.06 31.33 32.42
N ASP A 535 13.89 31.19 31.39
CA ASP A 535 14.08 32.21 30.35
C ASP A 535 12.92 32.25 29.34
N GLN A 536 11.86 32.99 29.67
CA GLN A 536 10.84 33.41 28.71
C GLN A 536 10.56 34.91 28.84
N VAL A 537 10.73 35.64 27.73
CA VAL A 537 10.45 37.07 27.65
C VAL A 537 8.99 37.27 27.28
N VAL A 538 8.24 37.94 28.16
CA VAL A 538 6.85 38.35 27.91
C VAL A 538 6.78 39.87 27.85
N TYR A 539 6.44 40.40 26.68
CA TYR A 539 6.08 41.80 26.50
C TYR A 539 4.59 42.00 26.79
N VAL A 540 4.25 43.10 27.46
CA VAL A 540 2.87 43.58 27.62
C VAL A 540 2.88 45.07 27.34
N GLU A 541 2.28 45.48 26.22
CA GLU A 541 2.16 46.89 25.88
C GLU A 541 0.96 47.56 26.56
N LYS A 542 1.02 48.89 26.54
CA LYS A 542 0.30 49.82 27.39
C LYS A 542 -1.16 50.00 26.95
N VAL A 543 -2.11 49.71 27.84
CA VAL A 543 -3.53 50.05 27.64
C VAL A 543 -3.84 51.40 28.29
N SER A 544 -4.32 52.34 27.50
CA SER A 544 -4.93 53.61 27.94
C SER A 544 -6.10 53.94 27.01
N CYS A 545 -7.25 54.31 27.57
CA CYS A 545 -8.47 54.59 26.81
C CYS A 545 -9.05 55.94 27.23
N ASP A 546 -9.26 56.82 26.25
CA ASP A 546 -10.15 57.96 26.35
C ASP A 546 -11.00 58.06 25.08
N ARG A 547 -12.09 58.81 25.21
CA ARG A 547 -13.21 58.99 24.26
C ARG A 547 -12.93 60.07 23.21
N ASP A 548 -13.66 60.20 22.10
CA ASP A 548 -14.77 59.44 21.48
C ASP A 548 -14.58 59.55 19.95
N CYS A 549 -14.77 58.47 19.17
CA CYS A 549 -14.95 58.57 17.71
C CYS A 549 -15.54 57.28 17.14
N ALA A 550 -16.41 57.38 16.12
CA ALA A 550 -17.06 56.22 15.52
C ALA A 550 -16.16 55.54 14.47
N ALA A 551 -15.71 54.32 14.77
CA ALA A 551 -15.02 53.43 13.84
C ALA A 551 -15.37 51.97 14.15
N GLU A 552 -15.31 51.11 13.14
CA GLU A 552 -15.59 49.67 13.27
C GLU A 552 -14.56 49.04 14.21
N THR A 553 -15.01 48.56 15.38
CA THR A 553 -14.10 47.96 16.36
C THR A 553 -13.60 46.62 15.83
N PRO A 554 -12.29 46.35 15.76
CA PRO A 554 -11.77 45.03 15.45
C PRO A 554 -12.30 44.05 16.50
N ILE A 555 -13.22 43.16 16.09
CA ILE A 555 -13.68 42.07 16.94
C ILE A 555 -12.56 41.03 16.96
N THR A 556 -11.55 41.27 17.79
CA THR A 556 -10.56 40.27 18.19
C THR A 556 -11.23 39.27 19.14
N GLN A 557 -12.30 38.63 18.67
CA GLN A 557 -12.71 37.34 19.20
C GLN A 557 -11.51 36.43 19.04
N THR A 558 -10.82 36.15 20.15
CA THR A 558 -9.99 34.97 20.23
C THR A 558 -10.93 33.80 20.01
N ILE A 559 -10.99 33.28 18.78
CA ILE A 559 -11.68 32.03 18.47
C ILE A 559 -10.81 30.91 19.07
N THR A 560 -10.90 30.81 20.39
CA THR A 560 -10.70 29.54 21.06
C THR A 560 -11.75 28.60 20.48
N HIS A 561 -11.31 27.77 19.54
CA HIS A 561 -11.85 26.42 19.41
C HIS A 561 -12.03 25.80 20.81
N PRO A 562 -12.83 24.73 20.98
CA PRO A 562 -12.78 23.90 22.18
C PRO A 562 -11.49 23.06 22.26
N THR A 563 -10.32 23.68 22.05
CA THR A 563 -8.99 23.17 22.38
C THR A 563 -8.75 23.09 23.87
N ASN A 564 -9.55 23.80 24.68
CA ASN A 564 -9.64 23.60 26.12
C ASN A 564 -10.55 22.41 26.50
N ALA A 565 -10.83 21.49 25.57
CA ALA A 565 -11.33 20.15 25.87
C ALA A 565 -10.22 19.31 26.53
N ASN A 566 -9.85 19.67 27.76
CA ASN A 566 -8.87 18.97 28.61
C ASN A 566 -9.31 17.54 29.01
N ASN A 567 -10.44 17.05 28.47
CA ASN A 567 -10.82 15.65 28.54
C ASN A 567 -10.52 14.95 27.20
N GLU A 568 -9.43 14.20 27.17
CA GLU A 568 -9.02 13.34 26.04
C GLU A 568 -10.15 12.40 25.58
N GLN A 569 -11.05 12.00 26.49
CA GLN A 569 -12.21 11.15 26.17
C GLN A 569 -13.18 11.85 25.22
N GLU A 570 -13.37 13.17 25.32
CA GLU A 570 -14.31 13.90 24.46
C GLU A 570 -13.72 14.12 23.06
N ILE A 571 -12.41 14.42 22.94
CA ILE A 571 -11.72 14.46 21.65
C ILE A 571 -11.79 13.09 20.97
N ASN A 572 -11.57 11.99 21.70
CA ASN A 572 -11.73 10.64 21.18
C ASN A 572 -13.20 10.33 20.79
N ARG A 573 -14.20 10.82 21.54
CA ARG A 573 -15.64 10.68 21.20
C ARG A 573 -16.01 11.44 19.92
N LEU A 574 -15.52 12.67 19.77
CA LEU A 574 -15.71 13.51 18.60
C LEU A 574 -15.02 12.93 17.37
N ALA A 575 -13.77 12.44 17.51
CA ALA A 575 -13.06 11.75 16.44
C ALA A 575 -13.75 10.46 16.00
N LYS A 576 -14.25 9.65 16.95
CA LYS A 576 -15.06 8.47 16.63
C LYS A 576 -16.31 8.84 15.83
N PHE A 577 -17.06 9.87 16.26
CA PHE A 577 -18.22 10.36 15.52
C PHE A 577 -17.84 10.84 14.11
N ALA A 578 -16.72 11.57 13.95
CA ALA A 578 -16.26 12.03 12.64
C ALA A 578 -15.95 10.86 11.70
N ILE A 579 -15.29 9.80 12.20
CA ILE A 579 -14.99 8.58 11.44
C ILE A 579 -16.28 7.84 11.04
N GLU A 580 -17.22 7.66 11.97
CA GLU A 580 -18.52 7.04 11.70
C GLU A 580 -19.32 7.86 10.67
N TRP A 581 -19.31 9.18 10.78
CA TRP A 581 -19.94 10.09 9.80
C TRP A 581 -19.30 9.95 8.42
N CYS A 582 -17.97 9.87 8.33
CA CYS A 582 -17.25 9.73 7.06
C CYS A 582 -17.67 8.47 6.30
N HIS A 583 -17.75 7.33 6.98
CA HIS A 583 -18.19 6.08 6.39
C HIS A 583 -19.67 6.14 5.96
N ASN A 584 -20.55 6.70 6.80
CA ASN A 584 -21.98 6.81 6.49
C ASN A 584 -22.32 7.76 5.31
N ASN A 585 -21.49 8.78 5.05
CA ASN A 585 -21.75 9.80 4.03
C ASN A 585 -20.87 9.65 2.77
N GLY A 586 -20.00 8.63 2.72
CA GLY A 586 -19.10 8.38 1.59
C GLY A 586 -17.93 9.36 1.49
N LEU A 587 -17.48 9.95 2.61
CA LEU A 587 -16.19 10.65 2.70
C LEU A 587 -15.08 9.62 2.87
N ILE A 588 -14.89 8.79 1.84
CA ILE A 588 -14.02 7.61 1.87
C ILE A 588 -13.15 7.52 0.62
N VAL A 589 -11.97 6.92 0.79
CA VAL A 589 -11.04 6.50 -0.25
C VAL A 589 -10.82 4.98 -0.16
N ARG A 590 -10.37 4.34 -1.24
CA ARG A 590 -9.90 2.95 -1.16
C ARG A 590 -8.64 2.91 -0.31
N GLN A 591 -8.47 1.88 0.52
CA GLN A 591 -7.23 1.72 1.27
C GLN A 591 -6.17 1.01 0.43
N LEU A 592 -5.01 1.65 0.26
CA LEU A 592 -3.83 1.03 -0.31
C LEU A 592 -3.14 0.13 0.72
N LEU A 593 -3.54 -1.14 0.73
CA LEU A 593 -2.87 -2.19 1.48
C LEU A 593 -1.38 -2.23 1.09
N GLY A 594 -0.50 -1.92 2.04
CA GLY A 594 0.96 -1.91 1.84
C GLY A 594 1.61 -0.53 1.65
N ARG A 595 0.87 0.59 1.80
CA ARG A 595 1.47 1.95 1.78
C ARG A 595 2.21 2.33 3.07
N ASP A 596 3.30 1.62 3.33
CA ASP A 596 4.44 2.16 4.08
C ASP A 596 5.63 2.34 3.12
N HIS A 597 6.47 3.33 3.38
CA HIS A 597 7.57 3.85 2.55
C HIS A 597 7.20 4.79 1.39
N LYS A 598 7.78 6.00 1.45
CA LYS A 598 8.34 6.67 0.27
C LYS A 598 9.81 6.32 0.17
N ILE A 599 10.24 5.78 -0.97
CA ILE A 599 11.64 5.72 -1.38
C ILE A 599 11.71 6.09 -2.87
N GLY A 600 12.68 6.93 -3.26
CA GLY A 600 13.25 6.90 -4.61
C GLY A 600 12.37 7.35 -5.80
N GLY A 601 11.35 8.19 -5.61
CA GLY A 601 10.75 9.01 -6.68
C GLY A 601 10.13 8.28 -7.88
N THR A 602 9.94 6.95 -7.81
CA THR A 602 9.48 6.11 -8.92
C THR A 602 8.32 5.24 -8.45
N PRO A 603 7.13 5.31 -9.07
CA PRO A 603 6.03 4.42 -8.73
C PRO A 603 6.34 3.01 -9.25
N LEU A 604 6.84 2.14 -8.36
CA LEU A 604 6.92 0.72 -8.59
C LEU A 604 5.50 0.18 -8.77
N ILE A 605 5.18 -0.31 -9.97
CA ILE A 605 3.94 -1.04 -10.26
C ILE A 605 4.10 -2.47 -9.75
N GLU A 606 4.31 -2.61 -8.43
CA GLU A 606 3.82 -3.82 -7.76
C GLU A 606 2.29 -3.72 -7.72
N ILE A 607 1.61 -4.78 -8.13
CA ILE A 607 0.15 -4.78 -8.29
C ILE A 607 -0.50 -4.83 -6.91
N ILE A 608 -0.63 -3.67 -6.28
CA ILE A 608 -1.51 -3.47 -5.13
C ILE A 608 -2.93 -3.76 -5.65
N GLN A 609 -3.48 -4.91 -5.26
CA GLN A 609 -4.89 -5.20 -5.49
C GLN A 609 -5.72 -4.33 -4.54
N GLU A 610 -5.95 -3.07 -4.94
CA GLU A 610 -6.96 -2.19 -4.34
C GLU A 610 -8.32 -2.87 -4.44
N ARG A 611 -8.72 -3.63 -3.41
CA ARG A 611 -10.04 -4.23 -3.41
C ARG A 611 -11.09 -3.15 -3.15
N ALA A 612 -12.07 -3.04 -4.03
CA ALA A 612 -13.14 -2.04 -3.92
C ALA A 612 -14.14 -2.29 -2.77
N ASP A 613 -13.96 -3.37 -1.99
CA ASP A 613 -14.67 -3.63 -0.73
C ASP A 613 -13.92 -3.13 0.51
N ILE A 614 -12.71 -2.56 0.37
CA ILE A 614 -11.92 -2.01 1.48
C ILE A 614 -11.75 -0.49 1.32
N ALA A 615 -12.39 0.25 2.23
CA ALA A 615 -12.37 1.71 2.24
C ALA A 615 -11.99 2.27 3.62
N GLY A 616 -11.58 3.53 3.67
CA GLY A 616 -11.33 4.28 4.90
C GLY A 616 -11.53 5.78 4.65
N PHE A 617 -11.72 6.56 5.71
CA PHE A 617 -11.74 8.01 5.60
C PHE A 617 -10.36 8.54 5.14
N PRO A 618 -10.30 9.61 4.33
CA PRO A 618 -9.03 10.25 3.99
C PRO A 618 -8.46 11.00 5.21
N PRO A 619 -7.13 11.24 5.30
CA PRO A 619 -6.56 12.08 6.35
C PRO A 619 -7.24 13.45 6.39
N LEU A 620 -7.77 13.85 7.55
CA LEU A 620 -8.56 15.07 7.72
C LEU A 620 -8.33 15.73 9.09
N THR A 621 -8.59 17.03 9.18
CA THR A 621 -8.69 17.74 10.46
C THR A 621 -10.01 17.41 11.17
N LEU A 622 -10.06 17.52 12.50
CA LEU A 622 -11.27 17.28 13.29
C LEU A 622 -12.26 18.45 13.23
N PHE A 623 -11.73 19.67 13.06
CA PHE A 623 -12.46 20.93 13.04
C PHE A 623 -12.05 21.77 11.83
N PRO A 624 -12.89 22.71 11.38
CA PRO A 624 -12.49 23.70 10.38
C PRO A 624 -11.39 24.63 10.94
N SER A 625 -10.31 24.82 10.21
CA SER A 625 -9.21 25.71 10.60
C SER A 625 -9.55 27.20 10.37
N PRO A 626 -9.18 28.13 11.28
CA PRO A 626 -9.49 29.55 11.14
C PRO A 626 -8.87 30.17 9.87
N PHE A 627 -9.57 31.14 9.26
CA PHE A 627 -9.05 31.90 8.12
C PHE A 627 -9.69 33.30 8.03
N PRO A 628 -8.95 34.37 7.73
CA PRO A 628 -9.52 35.71 7.58
C PRO A 628 -10.50 35.78 6.42
N ARG A 629 -11.70 36.32 6.67
CA ARG A 629 -12.77 36.49 5.68
C ARG A 629 -12.33 37.26 4.43
N SER A 630 -11.66 38.39 4.63
CA SER A 630 -11.18 39.27 3.55
C SER A 630 -10.24 38.54 2.57
N ALA A 631 -9.30 37.75 3.09
CA ALA A 631 -8.37 36.97 2.27
C ALA A 631 -9.06 35.80 1.53
N PHE A 632 -10.07 35.17 2.15
CA PHE A 632 -10.88 34.14 1.50
C PHE A 632 -11.70 34.75 0.36
N GLU A 633 -12.39 35.86 0.61
CA GLU A 633 -13.22 36.55 -0.38
C GLU A 633 -12.38 37.13 -1.53
N GLN A 634 -11.20 37.68 -1.27
CA GLN A 634 -10.25 38.11 -2.31
C GLN A 634 -9.88 36.96 -3.27
N ALA A 635 -9.48 35.80 -2.71
CA ALA A 635 -9.14 34.62 -3.51
C ALA A 635 -10.34 34.05 -4.28
N MET A 636 -11.53 34.05 -3.66
CA MET A 636 -12.77 33.60 -4.30
C MET A 636 -13.19 34.51 -5.46
N ASN A 637 -13.10 35.82 -5.29
CA ASN A 637 -13.53 36.81 -6.29
C ASN A 637 -12.62 36.82 -7.53
N VAL A 638 -11.29 36.75 -7.36
CA VAL A 638 -10.34 36.81 -8.49
C VAL A 638 -10.38 35.57 -9.40
N GLN A 639 -10.90 34.43 -8.93
CA GLN A 639 -10.85 33.16 -9.67
C GLN A 639 -11.51 33.20 -11.07
N LYS A 640 -12.57 34.00 -11.28
CA LYS A 640 -13.16 34.17 -12.63
C LYS A 640 -12.22 34.89 -13.60
N ALA A 641 -11.41 35.82 -13.10
CA ALA A 641 -10.36 36.48 -13.86
C ALA A 641 -9.17 35.54 -14.10
N MET A 642 -8.80 34.71 -13.11
CA MET A 642 -7.77 33.67 -13.24
C MET A 642 -8.17 32.59 -14.28
N ASN A 643 -9.45 32.22 -14.34
CA ASN A 643 -10.00 31.39 -15.41
C ASN A 643 -9.80 32.06 -16.79
N LEU A 644 -10.13 33.35 -16.91
CA LEU A 644 -10.01 34.08 -18.17
C LEU A 644 -8.55 34.27 -18.61
N LEU A 645 -7.65 34.57 -17.67
CA LEU A 645 -6.21 34.70 -17.91
C LEU A 645 -5.65 33.42 -18.53
N TYR A 646 -5.78 32.28 -17.83
CA TYR A 646 -5.18 31.03 -18.27
C TYR A 646 -5.87 30.44 -19.51
N PHE A 647 -7.12 30.82 -19.79
CA PHE A 647 -7.75 30.53 -21.09
C PHE A 647 -7.17 31.39 -22.22
N ARG A 648 -6.92 32.69 -22.00
CA ARG A 648 -6.25 33.58 -22.97
C ARG A 648 -4.80 33.10 -23.23
N VAL A 649 -4.06 32.71 -22.19
CA VAL A 649 -2.72 32.07 -22.30
C VAL A 649 -2.77 30.76 -23.09
N ALA A 650 -3.80 29.93 -22.90
CA ALA A 650 -3.96 28.66 -23.64
C ALA A 650 -4.20 28.85 -25.16
N ARG A 651 -4.49 30.08 -25.61
CA ARG A 651 -4.64 30.46 -27.03
C ARG A 651 -3.39 31.11 -27.62
N ASP A 652 -2.53 31.67 -26.76
CA ASP A 652 -1.31 32.36 -27.16
C ASP A 652 -0.17 31.34 -27.33
N PHE A 653 -0.12 30.78 -28.54
CA PHE A 653 0.83 29.74 -28.89
C PHE A 653 2.29 30.21 -28.75
N ASP A 654 2.60 31.45 -29.15
CA ASP A 654 3.96 31.98 -29.08
C ASP A 654 4.41 32.17 -27.63
N PHE A 655 3.55 32.73 -26.76
CA PHE A 655 3.83 32.85 -25.33
C PHE A 655 4.02 31.47 -24.67
N LEU A 656 3.21 30.48 -25.05
CA LEU A 656 3.39 29.10 -24.59
C LEU A 656 4.72 28.50 -25.10
N MET A 657 5.07 28.65 -26.37
CA MET A 657 6.30 28.09 -26.91
C MET A 657 7.55 28.74 -26.31
N ASP A 658 7.52 30.05 -26.07
CA ASP A 658 8.60 30.76 -25.37
C ASP A 658 8.73 30.27 -23.91
N ALA A 659 7.62 30.08 -23.19
CA ALA A 659 7.61 29.56 -21.83
C ALA A 659 8.22 28.16 -21.66
N PHE A 660 8.27 27.35 -22.72
CA PHE A 660 8.90 26.04 -22.67
C PHE A 660 10.28 25.95 -23.32
N LYS A 661 10.78 27.02 -23.98
CA LYS A 661 12.02 26.99 -24.78
C LYS A 661 13.25 26.45 -24.04
N ASP A 662 13.38 26.77 -22.75
CA ASP A 662 14.46 26.30 -21.88
C ASP A 662 14.09 25.02 -21.13
N VAL A 663 12.83 24.90 -20.68
CA VAL A 663 12.30 23.71 -20.00
C VAL A 663 12.46 22.45 -20.86
N THR A 664 12.26 22.53 -22.18
CA THR A 664 12.44 21.40 -23.10
C THR A 664 13.89 20.95 -23.26
N LYS A 665 14.87 21.82 -22.96
CA LYS A 665 16.30 21.47 -23.01
C LYS A 665 16.70 20.52 -21.87
N ALA A 666 15.98 20.56 -20.74
CA ALA A 666 16.26 19.73 -19.56
C ALA A 666 15.26 18.58 -19.36
N ASP A 667 13.97 18.73 -19.68
CA ASP A 667 12.97 17.66 -19.52
C ASP A 667 12.43 17.12 -20.85
N ASN A 668 13.02 15.99 -21.28
CA ASN A 668 12.65 15.17 -22.43
C ASN A 668 11.14 14.77 -22.47
N HIS A 669 10.46 14.64 -21.32
CA HIS A 669 9.02 14.37 -21.31
C HIS A 669 8.19 15.61 -21.65
N ILE A 670 8.59 16.77 -21.15
CA ILE A 670 7.94 18.05 -21.48
C ILE A 670 8.24 18.41 -22.94
N ALA A 671 9.46 18.17 -23.43
CA ALA A 671 9.82 18.28 -24.85
C ALA A 671 8.82 17.55 -25.76
N LYS A 672 8.54 16.27 -25.48
CA LYS A 672 7.57 15.47 -26.25
C LYS A 672 6.11 15.94 -26.17
N MET A 673 5.74 16.64 -25.10
CA MET A 673 4.42 17.28 -24.98
C MET A 673 4.37 18.60 -25.76
N VAL A 674 5.46 19.36 -25.80
CA VAL A 674 5.59 20.60 -26.58
C VAL A 674 5.70 20.30 -28.08
N GLU A 675 6.45 19.27 -28.48
CA GLU A 675 6.48 18.71 -29.84
C GLU A 675 5.07 18.31 -30.32
N LEU A 676 4.30 17.62 -29.48
CA LEU A 676 2.90 17.27 -29.78
C LEU A 676 2.01 18.52 -29.88
N ALA A 677 2.21 19.54 -29.03
CA ALA A 677 1.46 20.79 -29.13
C ALA A 677 1.77 21.56 -30.42
N LYS A 678 3.01 21.52 -30.91
CA LYS A 678 3.41 22.06 -32.22
C LYS A 678 2.72 21.31 -33.37
N GLU A 679 2.81 19.97 -33.38
CA GLU A 679 2.10 19.11 -34.35
C GLU A 679 0.60 19.42 -34.43
N ILE A 680 -0.09 19.58 -33.30
CA ILE A 680 -1.53 19.89 -33.27
C ILE A 680 -1.83 21.32 -33.77
N HIS A 681 -0.92 22.27 -33.53
CA HIS A 681 -1.05 23.64 -34.03
C HIS A 681 -0.84 23.70 -35.55
N GLU A 682 0.21 23.04 -36.05
CA GLU A 682 0.55 22.92 -37.47
C GLU A 682 -0.52 22.16 -38.28
N GLU A 683 -1.14 21.12 -37.72
CA GLU A 683 -2.28 20.42 -38.34
C GLU A 683 -3.61 21.19 -38.28
N GLY A 684 -3.69 22.22 -37.43
CA GLY A 684 -4.93 22.91 -37.09
C GLY A 684 -5.76 22.19 -36.02
N ILE A 685 -6.23 22.95 -35.02
CA ILE A 685 -7.00 22.43 -33.89
C ILE A 685 -8.39 21.96 -34.36
N ARG A 686 -8.56 20.63 -34.55
CA ARG A 686 -9.80 20.02 -35.09
C ARG A 686 -11.03 20.11 -34.16
N GLN A 687 -10.80 20.25 -32.87
CA GLN A 687 -11.85 20.54 -31.88
C GLN A 687 -11.39 21.72 -31.03
N PRO A 688 -11.86 22.94 -31.31
CA PRO A 688 -11.44 24.13 -30.58
C PRO A 688 -12.13 24.26 -29.21
N ILE A 689 -13.28 23.62 -28.98
CA ILE A 689 -13.95 23.65 -27.68
C ILE A 689 -13.15 22.80 -26.67
N THR A 690 -12.80 23.43 -25.55
CA THR A 690 -12.08 22.81 -24.43
C THR A 690 -12.78 23.10 -23.11
N VAL A 691 -12.60 22.23 -22.12
CA VAL A 691 -13.01 22.47 -20.72
C VAL A 691 -11.78 22.66 -19.87
N MET A 692 -11.56 23.88 -19.38
CA MET A 692 -10.57 24.11 -18.32
C MET A 692 -11.21 23.83 -16.96
N LEU A 693 -10.61 22.88 -16.25
CA LEU A 693 -10.86 22.61 -14.85
C LEU A 693 -9.68 23.22 -14.08
N GLN A 694 -9.91 24.35 -13.40
CA GLN A 694 -8.86 25.14 -12.75
C GLN A 694 -8.96 25.07 -11.22
N ARG A 695 -7.79 25.05 -10.55
CA ARG A 695 -7.67 25.37 -9.12
C ARG A 695 -6.44 26.23 -8.89
N ALA A 696 -6.63 27.47 -8.45
CA ALA A 696 -5.54 28.29 -7.93
C ALA A 696 -5.38 28.02 -6.44
N ASP A 697 -4.19 27.61 -6.00
CA ASP A 697 -3.87 27.32 -4.61
C ASP A 697 -3.15 28.52 -3.99
N TYR A 698 -3.59 28.94 -2.80
CA TYR A 698 -3.13 30.12 -2.09
C TYR A 698 -2.70 29.77 -0.66
N LEU A 699 -1.60 30.37 -0.21
CA LEU A 699 -1.24 30.50 1.21
C LEU A 699 -1.39 31.96 1.60
N LEU A 700 -1.65 32.23 2.88
CA LEU A 700 -1.45 33.57 3.41
C LEU A 700 0.06 33.85 3.47
N ASP A 701 0.45 35.06 3.10
CA ASP A 701 1.71 35.67 3.50
C ASP A 701 1.37 36.65 4.62
N VAL A 702 1.86 36.36 5.83
CA VAL A 702 1.64 37.18 7.02
C VAL A 702 2.73 38.25 7.06
N VAL A 703 2.31 39.49 6.86
CA VAL A 703 3.19 40.66 6.85
C VAL A 703 2.89 41.48 8.10
N GLU A 704 3.82 41.44 9.05
CA GLU A 704 3.78 42.24 10.28
C GLU A 704 4.48 43.57 10.04
N ASN A 705 3.80 44.69 10.28
CA ASN A 705 4.38 46.01 10.22
C ASN A 705 4.93 46.42 11.59
N ASN A 706 6.25 46.28 11.77
CA ASN A 706 6.96 46.58 13.01
C ASN A 706 6.81 48.03 13.52
N GLU A 707 6.33 48.97 12.71
CA GLU A 707 6.13 50.37 13.12
C GLU A 707 4.70 50.66 13.62
N THR A 708 3.73 49.80 13.30
CA THR A 708 2.30 49.98 13.63
C THR A 708 1.69 48.81 14.39
N ASN A 709 2.42 47.69 14.51
CA ASN A 709 1.93 46.38 14.96
C ASN A 709 0.73 45.84 14.14
N GLU A 710 0.50 46.35 12.93
CA GLU A 710 -0.54 45.85 12.01
C GLU A 710 -0.10 44.52 11.39
N VAL A 711 -0.97 43.50 11.48
CA VAL A 711 -0.74 42.16 10.89
C VAL A 711 -1.62 41.99 9.66
N LYS A 712 -1.01 41.98 8.48
CA LYS A 712 -1.71 41.85 7.20
C LYS A 712 -1.65 40.42 6.67
N TYR A 713 -2.79 39.88 6.25
CA TYR A 713 -2.93 38.53 5.71
C TYR A 713 -3.16 38.57 4.20
N GLU A 714 -2.10 38.47 3.39
CA GLU A 714 -2.24 38.53 1.93
C GLU A 714 -2.35 37.13 1.29
N PRO A 715 -3.42 36.79 0.54
CA PRO A 715 -3.53 35.50 -0.14
C PRO A 715 -2.62 35.46 -1.38
N LYS A 716 -1.47 34.77 -1.26
CA LYS A 716 -0.47 34.61 -2.32
C LYS A 716 -0.56 33.24 -2.99
N GLN A 717 -0.61 33.22 -4.32
CA GLN A 717 -0.79 32.02 -5.14
C GLN A 717 0.47 31.14 -5.11
N VAL A 718 0.37 29.98 -4.46
CA VAL A 718 1.41 28.94 -4.38
C VAL A 718 1.64 28.27 -5.72
N GLU A 719 0.55 27.91 -6.39
CA GLU A 719 0.53 27.29 -7.72
C GLU A 719 -0.85 27.41 -8.35
N ILE A 720 -0.93 27.08 -9.62
CA ILE A 720 -2.19 26.84 -10.32
C ILE A 720 -2.18 25.43 -10.89
N ASN A 721 -3.37 24.82 -10.95
CA ASN A 721 -3.61 23.48 -11.48
C ASN A 721 -4.63 23.67 -12.62
N THR A 722 -4.31 23.27 -13.85
CA THR A 722 -5.22 23.43 -15.02
C THR A 722 -5.72 22.12 -15.61
N GLY A 723 -5.52 21.01 -14.87
CA GLY A 723 -6.04 19.68 -15.18
C GLY A 723 -6.06 18.77 -13.96
N ALA A 724 -6.46 17.50 -14.16
CA ALA A 724 -6.38 16.43 -13.15
C ALA A 724 -7.07 16.70 -11.79
N ILE A 725 -8.08 17.57 -11.76
CA ILE A 725 -8.80 17.92 -10.52
C ILE A 725 -9.70 16.76 -10.07
N GLY A 726 -9.20 15.97 -9.10
CA GLY A 726 -9.93 14.94 -8.38
C GLY A 726 -10.42 15.37 -7.00
N ALA A 727 -11.15 14.47 -6.33
CA ALA A 727 -11.63 14.59 -4.96
C ALA A 727 -12.60 15.76 -4.68
N THR A 728 -13.28 16.27 -5.71
CA THR A 728 -14.24 17.38 -5.61
C THR A 728 -15.46 17.03 -4.74
N GLY A 729 -15.95 15.79 -4.85
CA GLY A 729 -17.03 15.27 -4.02
C GLY A 729 -16.60 14.99 -2.59
N LEU A 730 -15.29 14.85 -2.32
CA LEU A 730 -14.77 14.78 -0.96
C LEU A 730 -14.73 16.18 -0.30
N LYS A 731 -14.41 17.26 -1.02
CA LYS A 731 -14.37 18.63 -0.44
C LYS A 731 -15.73 19.08 0.11
N ARG A 732 -16.81 18.84 -0.65
CA ARG A 732 -18.18 19.06 -0.20
C ARG A 732 -18.46 18.31 1.11
N ARG A 733 -18.14 17.01 1.15
CA ARG A 733 -18.36 16.16 2.31
C ARG A 733 -17.49 16.54 3.52
N THR A 734 -16.27 17.02 3.35
CA THR A 734 -15.45 17.58 4.46
C THR A 734 -16.13 18.82 5.05
N THR A 735 -16.75 19.65 4.22
CA THR A 735 -17.50 20.84 4.66
C THR A 735 -18.77 20.44 5.42
N GLU A 736 -19.49 19.44 4.92
CA GLU A 736 -20.65 18.86 5.59
C GLU A 736 -20.28 18.22 6.94
N LEU A 737 -19.17 17.49 7.02
CA LEU A 737 -18.61 17.00 8.28
C LEU A 737 -18.31 18.17 9.23
N HIS A 738 -17.57 19.17 8.78
CA HIS A 738 -17.09 20.27 9.62
C HIS A 738 -18.22 21.13 10.20
N ARG A 739 -19.34 21.30 9.48
CA ARG A 739 -20.56 21.89 10.07
C ARG A 739 -21.08 21.05 11.24
N ARG A 740 -21.17 19.72 11.09
CA ARG A 740 -21.59 18.81 12.19
C ARG A 740 -20.57 18.76 13.34
N MET A 741 -19.29 19.00 13.09
CA MET A 741 -18.26 19.10 14.11
C MET A 741 -18.31 20.44 14.85
N ALA A 742 -18.56 21.54 14.15
CA ALA A 742 -18.78 22.87 14.73
C ALA A 742 -20.02 22.90 15.65
N GLU A 743 -21.16 22.35 15.18
CA GLU A 743 -22.36 22.17 16.01
C GLU A 743 -22.06 21.43 17.33
N LYS A 744 -21.28 20.34 17.25
CA LYS A 744 -20.90 19.53 18.42
C LYS A 744 -19.88 20.22 19.33
N ALA A 745 -19.10 21.14 18.78
CA ALA A 745 -18.15 21.99 19.47
C ALA A 745 -18.79 23.21 20.13
N GLY A 746 -20.07 23.50 19.87
CA GLY A 746 -20.71 24.76 20.27
C GLY A 746 -20.24 25.98 19.48
N MET A 747 -19.59 25.76 18.33
CA MET A 747 -19.18 26.80 17.38
C MET A 747 -20.31 27.08 16.38
N ASP A 748 -20.35 28.28 15.78
CA ASP A 748 -21.36 28.55 14.75
C ASP A 748 -21.05 27.78 13.46
N ALA A 749 -22.02 26.98 13.01
CA ALA A 749 -21.96 26.20 11.78
C ALA A 749 -22.64 26.90 10.59
N SER A 750 -23.09 28.15 10.76
CA SER A 750 -23.72 28.96 9.71
C SER A 750 -22.79 29.21 8.52
N GLU A 751 -23.37 29.56 7.37
CA GLU A 751 -22.61 29.80 6.14
C GLU A 751 -21.75 31.10 6.21
N ALA A 752 -21.97 31.95 7.23
CA ALA A 752 -21.11 33.10 7.52
C ALA A 752 -19.73 32.69 8.06
N HIS A 753 -19.65 31.56 8.78
CA HIS A 753 -18.39 31.03 9.31
C HIS A 753 -17.90 29.79 8.54
N ILE A 754 -18.79 28.93 8.02
CA ILE A 754 -18.40 27.76 7.21
C ILE A 754 -19.11 27.82 5.85
N PRO A 755 -18.54 28.52 4.84
CA PRO A 755 -19.18 28.77 3.54
C PRO A 755 -19.64 27.52 2.78
N GLU A 756 -20.60 27.69 1.85
CA GLU A 756 -21.06 26.58 1.03
C GLU A 756 -19.99 26.10 0.03
N ASN A 757 -19.83 24.78 -0.11
CA ASN A 757 -18.77 24.17 -0.90
C ASN A 757 -19.30 23.08 -1.85
N LYS A 758 -19.63 23.43 -3.10
CA LYS A 758 -20.19 22.52 -4.14
C LYS A 758 -19.35 22.42 -5.44
N PRO A 759 -18.03 22.17 -5.39
CA PRO A 759 -17.17 22.11 -6.59
C PRO A 759 -17.41 20.84 -7.41
N ASP A 760 -17.99 19.81 -6.80
CA ASP A 760 -18.47 18.61 -7.49
C ASP A 760 -19.63 18.92 -8.44
N LYS A 761 -20.62 19.68 -7.99
CA LYS A 761 -21.78 20.08 -8.82
C LYS A 761 -21.34 20.97 -9.99
N ALA A 762 -20.41 21.88 -9.76
CA ALA A 762 -19.83 22.72 -10.81
C ALA A 762 -19.05 21.89 -11.86
N LYS A 763 -18.21 20.95 -11.41
CA LYS A 763 -17.49 20.01 -12.28
C LYS A 763 -18.42 19.12 -13.11
N VAL A 764 -19.44 18.55 -12.48
CA VAL A 764 -20.48 17.74 -13.15
C VAL A 764 -21.17 18.57 -14.24
N LYS A 765 -21.61 19.79 -13.91
CA LYS A 765 -22.24 20.68 -14.89
C LYS A 765 -21.30 21.02 -16.06
N ALA A 766 -20.04 21.36 -15.80
CA ALA A 766 -19.09 21.69 -16.86
C ALA A 766 -18.83 20.50 -17.82
N LEU A 767 -18.72 19.28 -17.29
CA LEU A 767 -18.56 18.07 -18.10
C LEU A 767 -19.84 17.69 -18.88
N TYR A 768 -21.01 17.90 -18.29
CA TYR A 768 -22.31 17.69 -18.96
C TYR A 768 -22.54 18.70 -20.10
N GLU A 769 -22.29 19.99 -19.86
CA GLU A 769 -22.41 21.03 -20.89
C GLU A 769 -21.45 20.80 -22.05
N ALA A 770 -20.23 20.31 -21.79
CA ALA A 770 -19.29 19.92 -22.84
C ALA A 770 -19.81 18.75 -23.70
N TRP A 771 -20.44 17.73 -23.08
CA TRP A 771 -21.07 16.64 -23.82
C TRP A 771 -22.27 17.14 -24.64
N ARG A 772 -23.11 18.02 -24.08
CA ARG A 772 -24.24 18.65 -24.77
C ARG A 772 -23.78 19.50 -25.97
N LEU A 773 -22.66 20.20 -25.86
CA LEU A 773 -22.04 20.99 -26.94
C LEU A 773 -21.50 20.12 -28.09
N PHE A 774 -21.20 18.84 -27.86
CA PHE A 774 -20.77 17.90 -28.91
C PHE A 774 -21.92 17.45 -29.84
N LYS A 775 -23.18 17.58 -29.40
CA LYS A 775 -24.41 17.35 -30.21
C LYS A 775 -24.63 15.94 -30.78
N ASP A 776 -23.94 14.92 -30.26
CA ASP A 776 -24.23 13.50 -30.55
C ASP A 776 -24.57 12.75 -29.25
N PRO A 777 -25.86 12.39 -29.02
CA PRO A 777 -26.28 11.71 -27.80
C PRO A 777 -25.82 10.24 -27.71
N ASN A 778 -25.33 9.66 -28.80
CA ASN A 778 -24.78 8.30 -28.82
C ASN A 778 -23.28 8.28 -28.50
N ALA A 779 -22.61 9.43 -28.57
CA ALA A 779 -21.19 9.55 -28.29
C ALA A 779 -20.90 9.57 -26.78
N ILE A 780 -19.84 8.87 -26.39
CA ILE A 780 -19.53 8.57 -24.99
C ILE A 780 -18.65 9.64 -24.34
N MET A 781 -18.75 9.74 -23.02
CA MET A 781 -17.80 10.45 -22.16
C MET A 781 -16.67 9.47 -21.79
N LEU A 782 -15.42 9.80 -22.10
CA LEU A 782 -14.25 8.96 -21.85
C LEU A 782 -13.46 9.47 -20.64
N PHE A 783 -13.37 8.65 -19.60
CA PHE A 783 -12.61 8.96 -18.39
C PHE A 783 -11.21 8.35 -18.45
N LEU A 784 -10.17 9.20 -18.44
CA LEU A 784 -8.77 8.78 -18.34
C LEU A 784 -8.37 8.73 -16.86
N VAL A 785 -8.23 7.53 -16.32
CA VAL A 785 -7.96 7.28 -14.88
C VAL A 785 -7.04 6.08 -14.68
N TYR A 786 -6.46 5.96 -13.49
CA TYR A 786 -5.83 4.71 -13.05
C TYR A 786 -6.90 3.69 -12.61
N PRO A 787 -6.81 2.41 -13.00
CA PRO A 787 -7.75 1.37 -12.57
C PRO A 787 -7.74 1.17 -11.04
N ASP A 788 -6.55 1.29 -10.46
CA ASP A 788 -6.24 1.06 -9.05
C ASP A 788 -5.91 2.42 -8.38
N GLY A 789 -6.79 3.41 -8.57
CA GLY A 789 -6.70 4.74 -8.01
C GLY A 789 -7.55 4.92 -6.75
N SER A 790 -6.94 5.38 -5.66
CA SER A 790 -7.60 5.44 -4.35
C SER A 790 -8.79 6.41 -4.27
N PHE A 791 -8.85 7.39 -5.17
CA PHE A 791 -9.97 8.32 -5.33
C PHE A 791 -11.09 7.79 -6.25
N ASN A 792 -11.07 6.52 -6.66
CA ASN A 792 -12.06 5.98 -7.60
C ASN A 792 -13.51 5.97 -7.06
N TYR A 793 -13.74 6.17 -5.74
CA TYR A 793 -15.08 6.48 -5.21
C TYR A 793 -15.56 7.90 -5.58
N ASP A 794 -14.68 8.90 -5.60
CA ASP A 794 -15.00 10.26 -6.09
C ASP A 794 -15.28 10.24 -7.60
N VAL A 795 -14.51 9.45 -8.35
CA VAL A 795 -14.73 9.23 -9.79
C VAL A 795 -16.13 8.64 -10.04
N ARG A 796 -16.47 7.53 -9.37
CA ARG A 796 -17.79 6.89 -9.49
C ARG A 796 -18.94 7.79 -9.04
N TYR A 797 -18.73 8.60 -8.00
CA TYR A 797 -19.71 9.60 -7.59
C TYR A 797 -19.95 10.66 -8.67
N ILE A 798 -18.89 11.15 -9.35
CA ILE A 798 -19.04 12.07 -10.49
C ILE A 798 -19.73 11.38 -11.67
N GLU A 799 -19.46 10.10 -11.94
CA GLU A 799 -20.18 9.32 -12.96
C GLU A 799 -21.69 9.23 -12.69
N GLU A 800 -22.09 8.91 -11.46
CA GLU A 800 -23.49 8.81 -11.05
C GLU A 800 -24.23 10.15 -11.14
N GLU A 801 -23.59 11.25 -10.75
CA GLU A 801 -24.18 12.59 -10.87
C GLU A 801 -24.30 13.05 -12.33
N LEU A 802 -23.35 12.66 -13.20
CA LEU A 802 -23.43 12.87 -14.64
C LEU A 802 -24.51 11.99 -15.31
N HIS A 803 -24.71 10.76 -14.83
CA HIS A 803 -25.77 9.87 -15.30
C HIS A 803 -27.15 10.45 -14.97
N LYS A 804 -27.35 10.95 -13.74
CA LYS A 804 -28.57 11.65 -13.32
C LYS A 804 -28.81 12.94 -14.11
N MET A 805 -27.78 13.77 -14.29
CA MET A 805 -27.90 15.05 -15.02
C MET A 805 -28.21 14.88 -16.52
N SER A 806 -28.04 13.68 -17.07
CA SER A 806 -28.34 13.34 -18.47
C SER A 806 -29.54 12.41 -18.63
N ASP A 807 -30.39 12.26 -17.60
CA ASP A 807 -31.55 11.34 -17.59
C ASP A 807 -31.18 9.90 -18.03
N GLY A 808 -29.97 9.48 -17.66
CA GLY A 808 -29.38 8.19 -18.01
C GLY A 808 -28.93 8.05 -19.47
N ILE A 809 -29.07 9.08 -20.32
CA ILE A 809 -28.70 9.06 -21.74
C ILE A 809 -27.18 8.90 -21.90
N MET A 810 -26.39 9.77 -21.28
CA MET A 810 -24.94 9.78 -21.48
C MET A 810 -24.30 8.49 -20.95
N LYS A 811 -23.44 7.88 -21.77
CA LYS A 811 -22.67 6.69 -21.40
C LYS A 811 -21.24 7.10 -21.09
N ILE A 812 -20.71 6.59 -19.97
CA ILE A 812 -19.35 6.86 -19.51
C ILE A 812 -18.55 5.56 -19.60
N ASP A 813 -17.34 5.64 -20.14
CA ASP A 813 -16.45 4.49 -20.34
C ASP A 813 -15.01 4.85 -19.94
N HIS A 814 -14.19 3.86 -19.62
CA HIS A 814 -12.91 4.08 -18.93
C HIS A 814 -11.70 3.62 -19.74
N TYR A 815 -10.63 4.42 -19.71
CA TYR A 815 -9.35 4.09 -20.33
C TYR A 815 -8.17 4.49 -19.43
N SER A 816 -7.06 3.75 -19.55
CA SER A 816 -5.82 4.02 -18.84
C SER A 816 -4.73 4.41 -19.83
N LEU A 817 -3.99 5.49 -19.54
CA LEU A 817 -2.79 5.85 -20.29
C LEU A 817 -1.53 5.14 -19.77
N ALA A 818 -1.64 4.35 -18.69
CA ALA A 818 -0.52 3.58 -18.14
C ALA A 818 -0.17 2.39 -19.05
N ASP A 819 1.12 2.10 -19.17
CA ASP A 819 1.62 1.09 -20.09
C ASP A 819 1.43 -0.34 -19.53
N LEU A 820 0.26 -0.91 -19.78
CA LEU A 820 -0.11 -2.27 -19.36
C LEU A 820 0.30 -3.34 -20.40
N SER A 821 1.08 -2.97 -21.42
CA SER A 821 1.38 -3.84 -22.58
C SER A 821 2.14 -5.12 -22.23
N GLU A 822 2.99 -5.11 -21.18
CA GLU A 822 3.67 -6.31 -20.71
C GLU A 822 2.75 -7.33 -20.00
N TYR A 823 1.60 -6.89 -19.46
CA TYR A 823 0.78 -7.72 -18.56
C TYR A 823 -0.43 -8.37 -19.21
N ARG A 824 -1.00 -7.76 -20.26
CA ARG A 824 -2.15 -8.30 -21.00
C ARG A 824 -2.01 -7.94 -22.48
N GLY A 825 -2.16 -8.92 -23.37
CA GLY A 825 -2.18 -8.70 -24.82
C GLY A 825 -3.44 -7.96 -25.27
N ILE A 826 -3.47 -6.66 -25.04
CA ILE A 826 -4.60 -5.78 -25.30
C ILE A 826 -4.61 -5.38 -26.78
N THR A 827 -5.69 -5.74 -27.48
CA THR A 827 -6.03 -5.16 -28.78
C THR A 827 -6.27 -3.66 -28.65
N GLU A 828 -5.84 -2.84 -29.63
CA GLU A 828 -6.04 -1.38 -29.58
C GLU A 828 -7.54 -1.02 -29.61
N ARG A 829 -8.13 -0.85 -28.41
CA ARG A 829 -9.54 -0.48 -28.19
C ARG A 829 -9.83 0.97 -28.59
N LEU A 830 -8.90 1.86 -28.27
CA LEU A 830 -8.97 3.28 -28.58
C LEU A 830 -8.31 3.54 -29.94
N LYS A 831 -9.04 4.17 -30.87
CA LYS A 831 -8.59 4.47 -32.22
C LYS A 831 -8.99 5.88 -32.63
N LEU A 832 -8.20 6.51 -33.48
CA LEU A 832 -8.58 7.70 -34.24
C LEU A 832 -9.10 7.24 -35.60
N ASP A 833 -10.27 7.73 -36.00
CA ASP A 833 -10.83 7.54 -37.35
C ASP A 833 -10.00 8.35 -38.37
N PRO A 834 -9.54 7.76 -39.48
CA PRO A 834 -8.71 8.46 -40.46
C PRO A 834 -9.51 9.40 -41.39
N GLU A 835 -10.84 9.30 -41.44
CA GLU A 835 -11.69 10.11 -42.32
C GLU A 835 -12.38 11.25 -41.56
N ASP A 836 -13.13 10.94 -40.49
CA ASP A 836 -13.87 11.96 -39.71
C ASP A 836 -13.11 12.50 -38.48
N PHE A 837 -11.89 12.01 -38.24
CA PHE A 837 -11.06 12.32 -37.06
C PHE A 837 -11.79 12.10 -35.72
N SER A 838 -12.83 11.27 -35.67
CA SER A 838 -13.47 10.91 -34.41
C SER A 838 -12.60 9.95 -33.61
N LEU A 839 -12.51 10.21 -32.31
CA LEU A 839 -11.96 9.25 -31.37
C LEU A 839 -13.01 8.17 -31.12
N ARG A 840 -12.64 6.90 -31.25
CA ARG A 840 -13.54 5.75 -31.03
C ARG A 840 -12.96 4.81 -29.99
N LEU A 841 -13.77 4.41 -28.99
CA LEU A 841 -13.46 3.32 -28.06
C LEU A 841 -14.38 2.13 -28.38
N ASP A 842 -13.80 0.99 -28.76
CA ASP A 842 -14.53 -0.21 -29.20
C ASP A 842 -15.58 0.11 -30.29
N GLY A 843 -15.24 1.05 -31.19
CA GLY A 843 -16.12 1.56 -32.25
C GLY A 843 -17.06 2.70 -31.85
N LYS A 844 -17.39 2.86 -30.56
CA LYS A 844 -18.24 3.95 -30.05
C LYS A 844 -17.52 5.29 -30.20
N LYS A 845 -18.16 6.29 -30.81
CA LYS A 845 -17.66 7.66 -30.92
C LYS A 845 -17.52 8.30 -29.52
N VAL A 846 -16.46 9.07 -29.29
CA VAL A 846 -16.20 9.78 -28.03
C VAL A 846 -16.51 11.25 -28.21
N ALA A 847 -17.36 11.80 -27.34
CA ALA A 847 -17.76 13.21 -27.32
C ALA A 847 -16.77 14.07 -26.53
N VAL A 848 -16.42 13.60 -25.33
CA VAL A 848 -15.59 14.33 -24.36
C VAL A 848 -14.57 13.38 -23.76
N VAL A 849 -13.33 13.84 -23.59
CA VAL A 849 -12.25 13.14 -22.90
C VAL A 849 -11.90 13.90 -21.62
N PHE A 850 -12.39 13.41 -20.47
CA PHE A 850 -12.02 13.94 -19.16
C PHE A 850 -10.73 13.27 -18.67
N SER A 851 -9.71 14.09 -18.39
CA SER A 851 -8.44 13.60 -17.85
C SER A 851 -8.36 13.82 -16.33
N GLY A 852 -8.42 12.72 -15.58
CA GLY A 852 -7.95 12.65 -14.20
C GLY A 852 -6.42 12.68 -14.06
N LEU A 853 -5.70 12.78 -15.19
CA LEU A 853 -4.24 12.72 -15.28
C LEU A 853 -3.66 14.02 -15.85
N THR A 854 -2.53 14.44 -15.29
CA THR A 854 -1.71 15.57 -15.77
C THR A 854 -0.36 15.04 -16.26
N PHE A 855 0.19 15.60 -17.34
CA PHE A 855 1.54 15.24 -17.80
C PHE A 855 2.66 15.85 -16.94
N LEU A 856 2.37 16.95 -16.22
CA LEU A 856 3.28 17.57 -15.26
C LEU A 856 3.39 16.74 -13.96
N GLY A 857 2.38 15.90 -13.67
CA GLY A 857 2.37 14.96 -12.54
C GLY A 857 2.59 13.48 -12.91
N CYS A 858 2.43 13.09 -14.18
CA CYS A 858 2.61 11.71 -14.66
C CYS A 858 3.37 11.66 -16.00
N ARG A 859 4.59 11.09 -15.98
CA ARG A 859 5.34 10.80 -17.20
C ARG A 859 4.69 9.65 -17.97
N LEU A 860 4.13 9.94 -19.15
CA LEU A 860 3.61 8.90 -20.05
C LEU A 860 4.74 8.14 -20.75
N GLY A 861 4.61 6.81 -20.84
CA GLY A 861 5.42 5.94 -21.69
C GLY A 861 5.08 6.09 -23.18
N SER A 862 5.73 5.31 -24.05
CA SER A 862 5.52 5.35 -25.50
C SER A 862 4.07 5.06 -25.90
N HIS A 863 3.42 4.07 -25.27
CA HIS A 863 2.00 3.81 -25.48
C HIS A 863 1.14 5.01 -25.08
N GLY A 864 1.34 5.54 -23.87
CA GLY A 864 0.59 6.71 -23.38
C GLY A 864 0.75 7.95 -24.24
N LEU A 865 1.94 8.19 -24.81
CA LEU A 865 2.20 9.25 -25.78
C LEU A 865 1.45 9.02 -27.11
N LYS A 866 1.44 7.79 -27.66
CA LYS A 866 0.63 7.44 -28.84
C LYS A 866 -0.85 7.71 -28.60
N MET A 867 -1.37 7.28 -27.44
CA MET A 867 -2.77 7.50 -27.05
C MET A 867 -3.07 9.00 -26.90
N ARG A 868 -2.21 9.78 -26.24
CA ARG A 868 -2.38 11.24 -26.09
C ARG A 868 -2.40 11.96 -27.44
N ARG A 869 -1.53 11.57 -28.37
CA ARG A 869 -1.49 12.11 -29.75
C ARG A 869 -2.81 11.86 -30.49
N MET A 870 -3.38 10.65 -30.40
CA MET A 870 -4.69 10.36 -30.99
C MET A 870 -5.84 11.15 -30.33
N ILE A 871 -5.81 11.30 -28.99
CA ILE A 871 -6.82 12.05 -28.23
C ILE A 871 -6.85 13.52 -28.66
N GLU A 872 -5.71 14.21 -28.62
CA GLU A 872 -5.68 15.65 -28.90
C GLU A 872 -6.04 15.99 -30.35
N ARG A 873 -5.51 15.22 -31.31
CA ARG A 873 -5.81 15.36 -32.75
C ARG A 873 -7.27 15.03 -33.12
N SER A 874 -8.05 14.44 -32.21
CA SER A 874 -9.44 14.06 -32.48
C SER A 874 -10.44 15.20 -32.38
N THR A 875 -11.63 14.98 -32.96
CA THR A 875 -12.81 15.86 -32.83
C THR A 875 -13.46 15.85 -31.44
N ALA A 876 -13.04 14.97 -30.53
CA ALA A 876 -13.56 14.95 -29.15
C ALA A 876 -13.13 16.20 -28.37
N ILE A 877 -14.00 16.71 -27.50
CA ILE A 877 -13.72 17.84 -26.61
C ILE A 877 -12.79 17.36 -25.49
N LYS A 878 -11.68 18.05 -25.25
CA LYS A 878 -10.73 17.68 -24.19
C LYS A 878 -11.00 18.46 -22.91
N ALA A 879 -10.88 17.78 -21.77
CA ALA A 879 -11.11 18.34 -20.44
C ALA A 879 -9.97 17.95 -19.48
N PRO A 880 -8.81 18.66 -19.51
CA PRO A 880 -8.42 19.76 -20.41
C PRO A 880 -7.72 19.30 -21.71
N SER A 881 -7.65 20.18 -22.71
CA SER A 881 -6.77 20.02 -23.87
C SER A 881 -5.28 20.17 -23.51
N LEU A 882 -4.38 19.75 -24.40
CA LEU A 882 -2.94 19.87 -24.19
C LEU A 882 -2.49 21.33 -24.00
N PHE A 883 -3.00 22.27 -24.79
CA PHE A 883 -2.70 23.70 -24.64
C PHE A 883 -3.12 24.24 -23.27
N VAL A 884 -4.31 23.90 -22.78
CA VAL A 884 -4.77 24.28 -21.43
C VAL A 884 -3.92 23.61 -20.35
N ALA A 885 -3.55 22.33 -20.52
CA ALA A 885 -2.69 21.61 -19.57
C ALA A 885 -1.25 22.15 -19.53
N LEU A 886 -0.73 22.71 -20.63
CA LEU A 886 0.57 23.39 -20.69
C LEU A 886 0.59 24.66 -19.84
N THR A 887 -0.53 25.38 -19.70
CA THR A 887 -0.60 26.60 -18.89
C THR A 887 -0.38 26.37 -17.39
N GLY A 888 -0.56 25.15 -16.86
CA GLY A 888 -0.32 24.80 -15.45
C GLY A 888 1.16 24.72 -15.05
N ALA A 889 2.08 24.89 -16.00
CA ALA A 889 3.51 24.85 -15.72
C ALA A 889 3.97 26.06 -14.88
N LYS A 890 4.92 25.80 -13.97
CA LYS A 890 5.45 26.80 -13.05
C LYS A 890 6.19 27.94 -13.78
N LYS A 891 6.79 27.65 -14.94
CA LYS A 891 7.40 28.65 -15.82
C LYS A 891 6.38 29.60 -16.47
N VAL A 892 5.18 29.13 -16.79
CA VAL A 892 4.06 29.98 -17.25
C VAL A 892 3.60 30.93 -16.13
N GLN A 893 3.47 30.41 -14.89
CA GLN A 893 3.16 31.23 -13.71
C GLN A 893 4.23 32.32 -13.47
N GLN A 894 5.52 31.98 -13.64
CA GLN A 894 6.62 32.94 -13.50
C GLN A 894 6.60 34.02 -14.58
N MET A 895 6.40 33.66 -15.86
CA MET A 895 6.32 34.66 -16.94
C MET A 895 5.13 35.60 -16.77
N LEU A 896 4.00 35.11 -16.28
CA LEU A 896 2.82 35.93 -16.02
C LEU A 896 3.03 36.99 -14.92
N ALA A 897 4.00 36.79 -14.02
CA ALA A 897 4.35 37.77 -13.01
C ALA A 897 5.32 38.87 -13.50
N MET A 898 5.87 38.74 -14.71
CA MET A 898 6.75 39.77 -15.30
C MET A 898 5.94 41.06 -15.61
N PRO A 899 6.56 42.25 -15.52
CA PRO A 899 5.90 43.51 -15.88
C PRO A 899 5.31 43.47 -17.30
N GLY A 900 4.04 43.89 -17.44
CA GLY A 900 3.31 43.88 -18.72
C GLY A 900 2.76 42.51 -19.17
N ALA A 901 3.12 41.41 -18.51
CA ALA A 901 2.73 40.07 -18.96
C ALA A 901 1.25 39.74 -18.74
N ILE A 902 0.59 40.34 -17.73
CA ILE A 902 -0.86 40.20 -17.54
C ILE A 902 -1.60 41.10 -18.54
N GLU A 903 -1.09 42.31 -18.76
CA GLU A 903 -1.63 43.32 -19.69
C GLU A 903 -1.67 42.79 -21.14
N ARG A 904 -0.70 41.95 -21.56
CA ARG A 904 -0.77 41.20 -22.83
C ARG A 904 -2.09 40.43 -23.01
N PHE A 905 -2.65 39.91 -21.91
CA PHE A 905 -3.91 39.17 -21.88
C PHE A 905 -5.09 40.00 -21.40
N PHE A 906 -4.89 41.28 -21.05
CA PHE A 906 -5.88 42.20 -20.51
C PHE A 906 -5.54 43.63 -20.98
N PRO A 907 -5.62 43.92 -22.29
CA PRO A 907 -5.04 45.12 -22.89
C PRO A 907 -5.91 46.38 -22.78
N GLU A 908 -7.20 46.22 -22.48
CA GLU A 908 -8.15 47.33 -22.42
C GLU A 908 -7.98 48.14 -21.13
N PRO A 909 -8.03 49.48 -21.15
CA PRO A 909 -7.94 50.30 -19.93
C PRO A 909 -8.99 49.95 -18.86
N SER A 910 -10.14 49.39 -19.26
CA SER A 910 -11.16 48.87 -18.34
C SER A 910 -10.74 47.62 -17.57
N ASP A 911 -9.80 46.83 -18.10
CA ASP A 911 -9.29 45.63 -17.43
C ASP A 911 -8.30 45.96 -16.28
N ALA A 912 -7.89 47.23 -16.10
CA ALA A 912 -6.87 47.62 -15.12
C ALA A 912 -7.17 47.16 -13.68
N SER A 913 -8.45 47.18 -13.25
CA SER A 913 -8.86 46.63 -11.95
C SER A 913 -8.71 45.11 -11.89
N THR A 914 -9.01 44.40 -12.97
CA THR A 914 -8.85 42.95 -13.11
C THR A 914 -7.37 42.55 -13.04
N VAL A 915 -6.51 43.30 -13.75
CA VAL A 915 -5.05 43.14 -13.71
C VAL A 915 -4.51 43.36 -12.30
N ALA A 916 -4.94 44.42 -11.61
CA ALA A 916 -4.54 44.69 -10.24
C ALA A 916 -4.98 43.59 -9.26
N GLN A 917 -6.21 43.08 -9.38
CA GLN A 917 -6.72 41.97 -8.55
C GLN A 917 -5.91 40.67 -8.74
N ILE A 918 -5.59 40.30 -10.00
CA ILE A 918 -4.72 39.15 -10.29
C ILE A 918 -3.34 39.37 -9.66
N ARG A 919 -2.70 40.50 -9.98
CA ARG A 919 -1.34 40.85 -9.55
C ARG A 919 -1.17 40.90 -8.03
N ALA A 920 -2.17 41.39 -7.30
CA ALA A 920 -2.15 41.43 -5.83
C ALA A 920 -1.98 40.03 -5.19
N THR A 921 -2.42 38.97 -5.88
CA THR A 921 -2.28 37.59 -5.42
C THR A 921 -0.99 36.90 -5.86
N PHE A 922 -0.13 37.53 -6.65
CA PHE A 922 1.17 36.94 -7.00
C PHE A 922 2.19 37.20 -5.89
N ALA A 923 2.99 36.17 -5.59
CA ALA A 923 4.23 36.31 -4.82
C ALA A 923 5.39 36.64 -5.77
N ASN A 924 6.53 37.09 -5.22
CA ASN A 924 7.72 37.30 -6.03
C ASN A 924 8.24 35.97 -6.58
N ILE A 925 8.56 35.94 -7.88
CA ILE A 925 8.80 34.73 -8.66
C ILE A 925 9.68 35.07 -9.86
N TRP A 926 10.72 34.29 -10.10
CA TRP A 926 11.83 34.64 -11.00
C TRP A 926 12.26 33.49 -11.91
N GLY A 927 12.66 33.84 -13.13
CA GLY A 927 13.40 32.95 -14.02
C GLY A 927 14.85 32.79 -13.57
N LEU A 928 15.54 31.79 -14.12
CA LEU A 928 16.95 31.47 -13.82
C LEU A 928 17.72 31.08 -15.11
N GLU A 929 17.15 31.39 -16.28
CA GLU A 929 17.71 31.10 -17.61
C GLU A 929 18.74 32.14 -18.09
N ASN A 930 18.69 33.36 -17.54
CA ASN A 930 19.58 34.45 -17.92
C ASN A 930 20.98 34.28 -17.31
N LEU A 931 21.97 34.93 -17.95
CA LEU A 931 23.36 35.03 -17.50
C LEU A 931 23.74 36.50 -17.22
N ASP A 932 22.78 37.29 -16.73
CA ASP A 932 22.98 38.68 -16.33
C ASP A 932 23.31 38.81 -14.84
N ASP A 933 23.91 39.94 -14.47
CA ASP A 933 24.36 40.23 -13.11
C ASP A 933 23.23 40.16 -12.08
N ASP A 934 21.99 40.47 -12.46
CA ASP A 934 20.86 40.49 -11.53
C ASP A 934 20.32 39.09 -11.25
N THR A 935 20.30 38.21 -12.25
CA THR A 935 20.03 36.78 -12.08
C THR A 935 21.14 36.10 -11.27
N GLN A 936 22.39 36.51 -11.45
CA GLN A 936 23.52 36.00 -10.67
C GLN A 936 23.44 36.45 -9.20
N LYS A 937 23.18 37.74 -8.92
CA LYS A 937 22.93 38.26 -7.55
C LYS A 937 21.76 37.54 -6.87
N LEU A 938 20.67 37.28 -7.60
CA LEU A 938 19.51 36.55 -7.07
C LEU A 938 19.87 35.11 -6.67
N ILE A 939 20.73 34.44 -7.44
CA ILE A 939 21.23 33.09 -7.12
C ILE A 939 22.16 33.14 -5.90
N GLU A 940 23.01 34.15 -5.79
CA GLU A 940 23.91 34.35 -4.64
C GLU A 940 23.13 34.66 -3.36
N ASP A 941 22.11 35.51 -3.41
CA ASP A 941 21.19 35.74 -2.28
C ASP A 941 20.37 34.49 -1.94
N ALA A 942 19.94 33.71 -2.93
CA ALA A 942 19.23 32.45 -2.67
C ALA A 942 20.13 31.35 -2.07
N ILE A 943 21.45 31.42 -2.28
CA ILE A 943 22.46 30.57 -1.64
C ILE A 943 22.77 31.06 -0.22
N ALA A 944 22.87 32.38 -0.01
CA ALA A 944 23.17 32.97 1.31
C ALA A 944 21.96 32.95 2.27
N ASN A 945 20.76 33.21 1.74
CA ASN A 945 19.50 33.36 2.47
C ASN A 945 18.41 32.37 2.00
N PRO A 946 18.68 31.04 1.96
CA PRO A 946 17.78 30.04 1.36
C PRO A 946 16.42 29.94 2.07
N GLY A 947 16.33 30.40 3.33
CA GLY A 947 15.07 30.51 4.07
C GLY A 947 14.06 31.50 3.47
N ASN A 948 14.48 32.40 2.58
CA ASN A 948 13.60 33.33 1.86
C ASN A 948 12.99 32.73 0.58
N TYR A 949 13.41 31.53 0.15
CA TYR A 949 13.11 31.00 -1.19
C TYR A 949 12.61 29.55 -1.23
N VAL A 950 11.96 29.22 -2.35
CA VAL A 950 11.66 27.86 -2.79
C VAL A 950 11.96 27.73 -4.29
N LEU A 951 12.72 26.71 -4.64
CA LEU A 951 13.12 26.39 -6.02
C LEU A 951 12.19 25.28 -6.53
N LYS A 952 11.38 25.58 -7.55
CA LYS A 952 10.33 24.67 -8.06
C LYS A 952 10.65 24.17 -9.48
N PRO A 953 10.63 22.86 -9.75
CA PRO A 953 10.64 22.34 -11.11
C PRO A 953 9.26 22.49 -11.77
N ASN A 954 9.23 22.36 -13.10
CA ASN A 954 7.99 22.33 -13.88
C ASN A 954 7.22 21.00 -13.72
N LYS A 955 6.67 20.77 -12.52
CA LYS A 955 5.91 19.56 -12.14
C LYS A 955 4.66 19.89 -11.32
N GLU A 956 3.80 18.89 -11.16
CA GLU A 956 2.59 18.93 -10.32
C GLU A 956 2.57 17.73 -9.32
N CYS A 957 1.44 17.51 -8.65
CA CYS A 957 1.18 16.43 -7.67
C CYS A 957 1.97 16.47 -6.34
N GLY A 958 2.88 17.45 -6.16
CA GLY A 958 3.61 17.70 -4.91
C GLY A 958 4.78 16.75 -4.65
N GLY A 959 5.61 17.06 -3.65
CA GLY A 959 6.81 16.29 -3.31
C GLY A 959 8.01 16.54 -4.24
N ASN A 960 8.02 17.66 -4.96
CA ASN A 960 9.00 17.97 -6.02
C ASN A 960 9.82 19.24 -5.77
N ASN A 961 9.51 20.04 -4.74
CA ASN A 961 10.14 21.34 -4.53
C ASN A 961 11.44 21.22 -3.71
N PHE A 962 12.38 22.13 -3.94
CA PHE A 962 13.59 22.26 -3.14
C PHE A 962 13.50 23.48 -2.22
N TYR A 963 13.87 23.29 -0.97
CA TYR A 963 13.85 24.29 0.10
C TYR A 963 15.15 24.19 0.88
N ASP A 964 15.56 25.28 1.53
CA ASP A 964 16.60 25.27 2.56
C ASP A 964 17.91 24.64 1.99
N ASP A 965 18.64 23.79 2.71
CA ASP A 965 19.90 23.16 2.24
C ASP A 965 19.79 22.48 0.85
N LYS A 966 18.59 21.98 0.49
CA LYS A 966 18.36 21.32 -0.81
C LYS A 966 18.20 22.32 -1.95
N LEU A 967 17.81 23.56 -1.64
CA LEU A 967 17.77 24.65 -2.61
C LEU A 967 19.20 25.10 -2.91
N VAL A 968 20.00 25.38 -1.88
CA VAL A 968 21.42 25.77 -1.99
C VAL A 968 22.19 24.77 -2.86
N LYS A 969 22.19 23.50 -2.44
CA LYS A 969 22.86 22.42 -3.15
C LYS A 969 22.39 22.25 -4.60
N LYS A 970 21.13 22.58 -4.91
CA LYS A 970 20.61 22.49 -6.28
C LYS A 970 21.05 23.67 -7.15
N LEU A 971 21.15 24.88 -6.60
CA LEU A 971 21.71 26.03 -7.31
C LEU A 971 23.21 25.85 -7.59
N GLU A 972 23.96 25.24 -6.66
CA GLU A 972 25.37 24.88 -6.83
C GLU A 972 25.59 23.77 -7.87
N GLU A 973 24.74 22.73 -7.88
CA GLU A 973 24.87 21.58 -8.79
C GLU A 973 24.36 21.85 -10.22
N PHE A 974 23.43 22.78 -10.42
CA PHE A 974 22.74 22.93 -11.71
C PHE A 974 23.52 23.73 -12.76
N THR A 975 23.64 23.13 -13.95
CA THR A 975 24.04 23.82 -15.17
C THR A 975 23.05 24.96 -15.51
N PRO A 976 23.44 25.98 -16.30
CA PRO A 976 22.51 27.03 -16.75
C PRO A 976 21.24 26.47 -17.41
N THR A 977 21.37 25.39 -18.18
CA THR A 977 20.25 24.68 -18.83
C THR A 977 19.28 24.08 -17.81
N GLU A 978 19.77 23.52 -16.71
CA GLU A 978 18.93 22.99 -15.64
C GLU A 978 18.31 24.11 -14.80
N ARG A 979 19.05 25.19 -14.54
CA ARG A 979 18.53 26.39 -13.87
C ARG A 979 17.35 26.99 -14.63
N GLY A 980 17.48 27.23 -15.94
CA GLY A 980 16.39 27.74 -16.80
C GLY A 980 15.16 26.83 -16.94
N ALA A 981 15.24 25.57 -16.50
CA ALA A 981 14.10 24.65 -16.44
C ALA A 981 13.36 24.65 -15.09
N HIS A 982 13.84 25.42 -14.11
CA HIS A 982 13.23 25.67 -12.81
C HIS A 982 12.77 27.13 -12.69
N ILE A 983 12.07 27.44 -11.60
CA ILE A 983 11.78 28.81 -11.17
C ILE A 983 12.23 28.98 -9.72
N LEU A 984 12.67 30.19 -9.36
CA LEU A 984 12.80 30.60 -7.97
C LEU A 984 11.52 31.35 -7.57
N MET A 985 11.07 31.17 -6.33
CA MET A 985 9.90 31.87 -5.79
C MET A 985 10.12 32.19 -4.31
N GLN A 986 9.53 33.29 -3.85
CA GLN A 986 9.49 33.68 -2.45
C GLN A 986 8.90 32.55 -1.57
N LYS A 987 9.57 32.24 -0.45
CA LYS A 987 9.04 31.38 0.60
C LYS A 987 8.08 32.21 1.45
N LEU A 988 6.79 31.95 1.29
CA LEU A 988 5.72 32.63 2.02
C LEU A 988 5.79 32.33 3.53
N ARG A 989 5.29 33.26 4.34
CA ARG A 989 5.22 33.19 5.81
C ARG A 989 3.76 32.92 6.24
N PRO A 990 3.30 31.66 6.28
CA PRO A 990 1.90 31.35 6.51
C PRO A 990 1.46 31.50 7.96
N MET A 991 0.19 31.88 8.13
CA MET A 991 -0.50 31.81 9.40
C MET A 991 -0.49 30.36 9.92
N VAL A 992 -0.01 30.18 11.15
CA VAL A 992 -0.04 28.90 11.86
C VAL A 992 -1.22 28.88 12.82
N VAL A 993 -2.01 27.80 12.79
CA VAL A 993 -3.16 27.58 13.68
C VAL A 993 -3.03 26.21 14.33
N LYS A 994 -3.81 25.92 15.38
CA LYS A 994 -3.80 24.62 16.06
C LYS A 994 -5.07 23.81 15.74
N ASN A 995 -4.91 22.54 15.37
CA ASN A 995 -6.04 21.65 15.05
C ASN A 995 -5.72 20.20 15.46
N TYR A 996 -6.74 19.33 15.51
CA TYR A 996 -6.56 17.89 15.72
C TYR A 996 -6.58 17.17 14.38
N LEU A 997 -5.66 16.22 14.22
CA LEU A 997 -5.38 15.51 12.97
C LEU A 997 -5.81 14.05 13.07
N LEU A 998 -6.67 13.59 12.16
CA LEU A 998 -7.16 12.21 12.09
C LEU A 998 -6.51 11.45 10.92
N ARG A 999 -6.11 10.20 11.18
CA ARG A 999 -5.64 9.23 10.18
C ARG A 999 -6.15 7.82 10.51
N VAL A 1000 -6.27 6.99 9.49
CA VAL A 1000 -6.72 5.59 9.64
C VAL A 1000 -5.75 4.85 10.58
N ASN A 1001 -6.29 4.21 11.61
CA ASN A 1001 -5.56 3.49 12.67
C ASN A 1001 -4.63 4.36 13.55
N GLU A 1002 -4.79 5.69 13.56
CA GLU A 1002 -4.07 6.60 14.48
C GLU A 1002 -5.06 7.27 15.46
N VAL A 1003 -4.60 7.55 16.68
CA VAL A 1003 -5.32 8.42 17.63
C VAL A 1003 -5.28 9.89 17.16
N PRO A 1004 -6.25 10.75 17.55
CA PRO A 1004 -6.26 12.16 17.18
C PRO A 1004 -5.00 12.89 17.68
N LYS A 1005 -4.28 13.57 16.78
CA LYS A 1005 -3.05 14.29 17.12
C LYS A 1005 -3.27 15.80 17.09
N TYR A 1006 -3.17 16.44 18.25
CA TYR A 1006 -3.15 17.91 18.33
C TYR A 1006 -1.82 18.44 17.80
N ALA A 1007 -1.86 19.43 16.90
CA ALA A 1007 -0.66 19.97 16.28
C ALA A 1007 -0.82 21.40 15.76
N ASP A 1008 0.32 22.08 15.62
CA ASP A 1008 0.46 23.30 14.82
C ASP A 1008 0.44 22.97 13.33
N VAL A 1009 -0.42 23.69 12.59
CA VAL A 1009 -0.73 23.42 11.18
C VAL A 1009 -0.85 24.70 10.36
N ILE A 1010 -0.62 24.55 9.06
CA ILE A 1010 -0.74 25.60 8.04
C ILE A 1010 -1.91 25.23 7.11
N PRO A 1011 -2.96 26.06 7.02
CA PRO A 1011 -4.03 25.91 6.03
C PRO A 1011 -3.66 26.56 4.68
N GLU A 1012 -4.08 25.92 3.59
CA GLU A 1012 -3.86 26.34 2.21
C GLU A 1012 -5.19 26.28 1.43
N LEU A 1013 -5.57 27.39 0.81
CA LEU A 1013 -6.86 27.62 0.15
C LEU A 1013 -6.73 27.40 -1.36
N GLY A 1014 -7.35 26.35 -1.89
CA GLY A 1014 -7.49 26.13 -3.33
C GLY A 1014 -8.87 26.58 -3.83
N VAL A 1015 -8.97 27.63 -4.63
CA VAL A 1015 -10.27 28.09 -5.19
C VAL A 1015 -10.55 27.38 -6.52
N TYR A 1016 -11.77 26.88 -6.73
CA TYR A 1016 -12.14 26.16 -7.94
C TYR A 1016 -12.78 27.03 -9.02
N GLY A 1017 -12.30 26.87 -10.25
CA GLY A 1017 -12.81 27.53 -11.45
C GLY A 1017 -13.09 26.56 -12.59
N PHE A 1018 -14.14 26.83 -13.36
CA PHE A 1018 -14.64 26.00 -14.45
C PHE A 1018 -14.94 26.88 -15.65
N LEU A 1019 -14.20 26.69 -16.74
CA LEU A 1019 -14.37 27.45 -17.99
C LEU A 1019 -14.57 26.51 -19.18
N ILE A 1020 -15.54 26.84 -20.02
CA ILE A 1020 -15.71 26.22 -21.35
C ILE A 1020 -15.52 27.35 -22.37
N GLY A 1021 -14.65 27.13 -23.35
CA GLY A 1021 -14.35 28.14 -24.36
C GLY A 1021 -13.78 27.56 -25.64
N ASP A 1022 -13.86 28.36 -26.69
CA ASP A 1022 -13.33 28.07 -28.03
C ASP A 1022 -11.89 28.59 -28.14
N LEU A 1023 -10.91 27.69 -28.28
CA LEU A 1023 -9.49 28.06 -28.37
C LEU A 1023 -9.16 28.80 -29.67
N LYS A 1024 -9.93 28.64 -30.74
CA LYS A 1024 -9.69 29.29 -32.02
C LYS A 1024 -10.28 30.70 -32.03
N GLU A 1025 -11.60 30.80 -31.89
CA GLU A 1025 -12.35 32.05 -31.96
C GLU A 1025 -12.23 32.89 -30.68
N GLY A 1026 -11.92 32.26 -29.54
CA GLY A 1026 -11.74 32.94 -28.25
C GLY A 1026 -13.03 33.15 -27.44
N HIS A 1027 -14.18 32.70 -27.96
CA HIS A 1027 -15.46 32.81 -27.28
C HIS A 1027 -15.49 31.98 -25.99
N VAL A 1028 -15.76 32.64 -24.86
CA VAL A 1028 -16.01 31.98 -23.57
C VAL A 1028 -17.50 31.63 -23.48
N LEU A 1029 -17.81 30.33 -23.51
CA LEU A 1029 -19.18 29.81 -23.46
C LEU A 1029 -19.68 29.65 -22.00
N HIS A 1030 -18.76 29.44 -21.07
CA HIS A 1030 -19.05 29.32 -19.65
C HIS A 1030 -17.83 29.75 -18.82
N ASN A 1031 -18.02 30.53 -17.75
CA ASN A 1031 -16.97 30.84 -16.77
C ASN A 1031 -17.59 30.94 -15.37
N VAL A 1032 -17.32 29.96 -14.53
CA VAL A 1032 -17.86 29.84 -13.17
C VAL A 1032 -16.71 29.66 -12.17
N GLN A 1033 -16.81 30.38 -11.05
CA GLN A 1033 -16.15 30.01 -9.81
C GLN A 1033 -17.23 29.38 -8.93
N GLN A 1034 -16.95 28.23 -8.29
CA GLN A 1034 -17.85 27.62 -7.31
C GLN A 1034 -17.10 26.59 -6.46
N GLY A 1035 -17.12 26.81 -5.14
CA GLY A 1035 -16.49 25.94 -4.16
C GLY A 1035 -14.97 26.10 -4.05
N TYR A 1036 -14.41 25.42 -3.05
CA TYR A 1036 -13.01 25.51 -2.65
C TYR A 1036 -12.49 24.17 -2.10
N HIS A 1037 -11.18 24.05 -2.09
CA HIS A 1037 -10.41 23.04 -1.38
C HIS A 1037 -9.71 23.75 -0.22
N PHE A 1038 -9.74 23.17 0.97
CA PHE A 1038 -8.78 23.52 2.01
C PHE A 1038 -7.84 22.34 2.23
N ARG A 1039 -6.53 22.60 2.22
CA ARG A 1039 -5.46 21.63 2.39
C ARG A 1039 -4.64 22.04 3.59
N THR A 1040 -4.51 21.17 4.57
CA THR A 1040 -3.82 21.53 5.82
C THR A 1040 -2.64 20.61 6.05
N LYS A 1041 -1.48 21.18 6.42
CA LYS A 1041 -0.22 20.45 6.66
C LYS A 1041 0.36 20.83 8.02
N LEU A 1042 1.21 19.97 8.59
CA LEU A 1042 1.96 20.29 9.81
C LEU A 1042 2.87 21.52 9.57
N SER A 1043 2.98 22.41 10.55
CA SER A 1043 3.73 23.68 10.44
C SER A 1043 5.19 23.49 10.01
N HIS A 1044 5.85 22.47 10.56
CA HIS A 1044 7.24 22.11 10.28
C HIS A 1044 7.44 21.29 8.98
N VAL A 1045 6.40 21.07 8.17
CA VAL A 1045 6.48 20.25 6.95
C VAL A 1045 6.34 21.16 5.70
N ASN A 1046 7.45 21.34 4.99
CA ASN A 1046 7.49 22.16 3.77
C ASN A 1046 6.47 21.68 2.70
N GLU A 1047 6.32 20.37 2.48
CA GLU A 1047 5.49 19.77 1.43
C GLU A 1047 4.03 19.50 1.86
N GLY A 1048 3.04 19.97 1.09
CA GLY A 1048 1.61 19.93 1.47
C GLY A 1048 0.76 18.79 0.86
N GLY A 1049 1.27 18.02 -0.09
CA GLY A 1049 0.44 17.11 -0.91
C GLY A 1049 -0.28 15.99 -0.13
N ILE A 1050 -1.62 15.95 -0.18
CA ILE A 1050 -2.45 14.92 0.48
C ILE A 1050 -2.24 13.54 -0.18
N SER A 1051 -2.27 13.46 -1.51
CA SER A 1051 -1.99 12.22 -2.27
C SER A 1051 -0.58 11.67 -2.00
N ALA A 1052 0.34 12.58 -1.64
CA ALA A 1052 1.70 12.32 -1.20
C ALA A 1052 1.82 12.09 0.32
N GLY A 1053 0.71 11.95 1.05
CA GLY A 1053 0.66 11.55 2.46
C GLY A 1053 0.91 12.66 3.50
N PHE A 1054 1.34 13.86 3.09
CA PHE A 1054 1.72 14.93 4.02
C PHE A 1054 0.52 15.76 4.50
N GLY A 1055 -0.36 16.15 3.57
CA GLY A 1055 -1.52 16.98 3.87
C GLY A 1055 -2.75 16.22 4.37
N PHE A 1056 -3.72 16.99 4.85
CA PHE A 1056 -5.03 16.60 5.34
C PHE A 1056 -6.13 17.38 4.58
N TYR A 1057 -7.33 16.81 4.48
CA TYR A 1057 -8.55 17.52 4.07
C TYR A 1057 -9.03 18.41 5.22
N ASP A 1058 -9.47 19.62 4.90
CA ASP A 1058 -9.92 20.62 5.90
C ASP A 1058 -10.99 21.55 5.28
N THR A 1059 -11.51 22.51 6.05
CA THR A 1059 -12.24 23.70 5.56
C THR A 1059 -11.89 24.94 6.37
N ALA A 1060 -12.08 26.13 5.79
CA ALA A 1060 -12.03 27.37 6.54
C ALA A 1060 -13.14 27.45 7.60
N TYR A 1061 -12.82 28.06 8.74
CA TYR A 1061 -13.75 28.76 9.62
C TYR A 1061 -13.44 30.26 9.48
N LEU A 1062 -14.32 31.01 8.82
CA LEU A 1062 -14.10 32.42 8.55
C LEU A 1062 -14.26 33.25 9.82
N PHE A 1063 -13.35 34.21 10.01
CA PHE A 1063 -13.54 35.36 10.88
C PHE A 1063 -13.59 36.62 10.01
#